data_AF-A0A7C7YWK4-F1
#
_entry.id   AF-A0A7C7YWK4-F1
#
_cell.length_a   1.000
_cell.length_b   1.000
_cell.length_c   1.000
_cell.angle_alpha   90.00
_cell.angle_beta   90.00
_cell.angle_gamma   90.00
#
_symmetry.space_group_name_H-M   'P 1'
#
loop_
_entity.id
_entity.type
_entity.pdbx_description
1 polymer ?
#
loop_
_entity_poly.entity_id
_entity_poly.type
_entity_poly.pdbx_seq_one_letter_code
_entity_poly.pdbx_strand_id
1 'polypeptide(L)'
;MNNPGWPDGERGATKYCKGPSPMSTSNENDYSEHLPTGLAGRLVAGLVLVVFLGSLFGTGIADVFFPVQGVQLIGEEAQEQERTASRARLRDGSLARSYEDKLRHHSQVRDFLLPRYAYYKFFYFDQAPDGITVGKEHWMFRLERIRLSPQSDSVLASCAVNSIVALDRRLLGNGVQLCVLPVPRKAWVAQRFLPRGVDGRHAVDDLLIEGLLEHVVSTVDLREAHAAAEPAEVYFKLDTHWTPRAARQAAREFARSAGILKEESQRKGTLRTLPPDFRFSNGFAILRSLGVDLATIDLERLGLRMPEFQRLSFGAGLERWMRQPKPLSPLALAGTSFSKNERVARFLVHFSGERVLDGTLAARPYGTSVQKTLVMYAPYQSEGLLKRLFWELPISSIFHAFTPAGPGVGEAFSRCFQVFPAQEHQSWQPPARYWRSVGGDDLVTLGRATRTVLNLPGGALAHSGDGVALLHIVGEVQDAPLLVSVVHDGMSVKVSLQPGDFDITLPILAPGPSSAALRVDVHSTQEARFKLVSASLQHQPVGSGRFKLSQLELEDRTELVPLAPILLGRRAALLMQCLAGRGALQDVVLELWLEGQDEPRRIRFAELNAGAAVLLDLGHSAGHRLSRVVLRAERAAPRVHLASVSSGA
;
A
#
# COMPACT_ATOMS: atom_id res chain seq x y z
N MET A 1 39.61 -18.62 -30.38
CA MET A 1 40.75 -17.83 -29.86
C MET A 1 40.46 -17.48 -28.41
N ASN A 2 41.19 -18.17 -27.54
CA ASN A 2 41.58 -17.93 -26.15
C ASN A 2 40.76 -16.95 -25.30
N ASN A 3 40.00 -17.56 -24.39
CA ASN A 3 39.44 -16.98 -23.18
C ASN A 3 40.58 -16.71 -22.17
N PRO A 4 40.78 -15.49 -21.64
CA PRO A 4 41.82 -15.26 -20.64
C PRO A 4 41.33 -15.72 -19.26
N GLY A 5 42.18 -16.50 -18.60
CA GLY A 5 41.89 -17.26 -17.39
C GLY A 5 41.58 -16.42 -16.16
N TRP A 6 40.65 -16.95 -15.37
CA TRP A 6 40.48 -16.64 -13.97
C TRP A 6 41.46 -17.50 -13.16
N PRO A 7 42.24 -16.92 -12.24
CA PRO A 7 43.08 -17.71 -11.36
C PRO A 7 42.23 -18.38 -10.28
N ASP A 8 42.47 -19.66 -10.07
CA ASP A 8 42.06 -20.40 -8.87
C ASP A 8 42.62 -19.66 -7.64
N GLY A 9 41.72 -19.02 -6.90
CA GLY A 9 42.01 -18.26 -5.70
C GLY A 9 41.04 -18.63 -4.59
N GLU A 10 41.45 -19.63 -3.82
CA GLU A 10 41.20 -19.84 -2.40
C GLU A 10 39.84 -19.40 -1.81
N ARG A 11 39.08 -20.41 -1.36
CA ARG A 11 37.97 -20.28 -0.41
C ARG A 11 38.48 -19.60 0.88
N GLY A 12 38.31 -18.28 0.95
CA GLY A 12 38.47 -17.49 2.16
C GLY A 12 37.36 -17.79 3.16
N ALA A 13 37.56 -18.83 3.96
CA ALA A 13 36.82 -19.04 5.19
C ALA A 13 36.98 -17.80 6.08
N THR A 14 35.86 -17.25 6.52
CA THR A 14 35.81 -16.16 7.50
C THR A 14 36.58 -16.57 8.75
N LYS A 15 37.65 -15.82 9.01
CA LYS A 15 38.43 -15.83 10.25
C LYS A 15 37.51 -15.57 11.44
N TYR A 16 37.01 -16.63 12.06
CA TYR A 16 36.66 -16.58 13.47
C TYR A 16 37.95 -16.30 14.26
N CYS A 17 37.87 -15.33 15.16
CA CYS A 17 38.95 -15.00 16.08
C CYS A 17 39.41 -16.26 16.81
N LYS A 18 40.74 -16.49 16.80
CA LYS A 18 41.41 -17.52 17.61
C LYS A 18 40.96 -17.38 19.06
N GLY A 19 40.21 -18.37 19.54
CA GLY A 19 40.05 -18.60 20.97
C GLY A 19 41.40 -18.96 21.60
N PRO A 20 41.64 -18.60 22.87
CA PRO A 20 42.85 -18.99 23.58
C PRO A 20 42.92 -20.52 23.74
N SER A 21 44.14 -21.05 23.65
CA SER A 21 44.52 -22.46 23.87
C SER A 21 44.03 -23.02 25.20
N PRO A 22 43.86 -24.36 25.32
CA PRO A 22 43.23 -24.99 26.48
C PRO A 22 44.15 -24.84 27.70
N MET A 23 43.70 -24.03 28.66
CA MET A 23 44.27 -24.04 30.00
C MET A 23 43.86 -25.33 30.71
N SER A 24 44.85 -25.88 31.39
CA SER A 24 44.85 -27.10 32.19
C SER A 24 43.63 -27.25 33.09
N THR A 25 43.09 -28.47 33.07
CA THR A 25 42.18 -29.05 34.05
C THR A 25 42.85 -29.11 35.44
N SER A 26 42.62 -28.09 36.28
CA SER A 26 42.69 -28.20 37.74
C SER A 26 42.09 -26.95 38.39
N ASN A 27 40.76 -26.95 38.50
CA ASN A 27 40.00 -26.45 39.64
C ASN A 27 38.52 -26.66 39.33
N GLU A 28 38.03 -27.87 39.64
CA GLU A 28 36.65 -28.07 40.08
C GLU A 28 36.41 -27.17 41.30
N ASN A 29 36.07 -25.91 41.04
CA ASN A 29 35.48 -25.05 42.06
C ASN A 29 34.07 -25.58 42.31
N ASP A 30 33.98 -26.50 43.26
CA ASP A 30 33.12 -26.42 44.44
C ASP A 30 31.99 -25.37 44.37
N TYR A 31 31.01 -25.59 43.49
CA TYR A 31 29.67 -25.02 43.60
C TYR A 31 28.75 -26.00 44.34
N SER A 32 29.27 -26.68 45.38
CA SER A 32 28.40 -27.22 46.42
C SER A 32 27.94 -26.05 47.31
N GLU A 33 27.17 -25.14 46.72
CA GLU A 33 26.45 -24.12 47.47
C GLU A 33 25.68 -24.83 48.57
N HIS A 34 26.10 -24.58 49.80
CA HIS A 34 25.40 -24.95 51.01
C HIS A 34 23.96 -24.43 50.94
N LEU A 35 23.04 -25.23 50.40
CA LEU A 35 21.65 -25.15 50.79
C LEU A 35 21.67 -25.24 52.31
N PRO A 36 21.21 -24.23 53.06
CA PRO A 36 21.31 -24.23 54.51
C PRO A 36 20.55 -25.45 55.05
N THR A 37 21.27 -26.52 55.39
CA THR A 37 20.70 -27.77 55.90
C THR A 37 20.21 -27.63 57.34
N GLY A 38 20.46 -26.47 57.96
CA GLY A 38 19.95 -26.09 59.28
C GLY A 38 18.48 -25.67 59.28
N LEU A 39 17.95 -25.49 60.49
CA LEU A 39 16.57 -25.07 60.77
C LEU A 39 16.13 -23.86 59.90
N ALA A 40 17.04 -22.92 59.66
CA ALA A 40 16.79 -21.73 58.84
C ALA A 40 16.44 -22.06 57.38
N GLY A 41 17.13 -23.01 56.73
CA GLY A 41 16.80 -23.39 55.35
C GLY A 41 15.50 -24.16 55.24
N ARG A 42 15.15 -24.97 56.24
CA ARG A 42 13.84 -25.63 56.32
C ARG A 42 12.69 -24.63 56.51
N LEU A 43 12.91 -23.58 57.30
CA LEU A 43 11.94 -22.50 57.46
C LEU A 43 11.78 -21.68 56.18
N VAL A 44 12.87 -21.37 55.48
CA VAL A 44 12.82 -20.70 54.18
C VAL A 44 12.10 -21.57 53.14
N ALA A 45 12.43 -22.86 53.04
CA ALA A 45 11.77 -23.78 52.13
C ALA A 45 10.27 -23.92 52.45
N GLY A 46 9.92 -24.03 53.74
CA GLY A 46 8.53 -24.06 54.20
C GLY A 46 7.77 -22.78 53.85
N LEU A 47 8.39 -21.61 54.04
CA LEU A 47 7.81 -20.32 53.67
C LEU A 47 7.59 -20.22 52.16
N VAL A 48 8.59 -20.60 51.36
CA VAL A 48 8.48 -20.61 49.89
C VAL A 48 7.34 -21.52 49.44
N LEU A 49 7.22 -22.72 50.03
CA LEU A 49 6.13 -23.64 49.72
C LEU A 49 4.77 -23.06 50.09
N VAL A 50 4.63 -22.45 51.26
CA VAL A 50 3.38 -21.81 51.71
C VAL A 50 3.00 -20.66 50.79
N VAL A 51 3.95 -19.80 50.41
CA VAL A 51 3.71 -18.69 49.47
C VAL A 51 3.32 -19.21 48.09
N PHE A 52 4.00 -20.24 47.59
CA PHE A 52 3.72 -20.84 46.29
C PHE A 52 2.32 -21.48 46.26
N LEU A 53 2.01 -22.34 47.23
CA LEU A 53 0.70 -22.98 47.34
C LEU A 53 -0.40 -21.95 47.60
N GLY A 54 -0.15 -20.99 48.48
CA GLY A 54 -1.07 -19.89 48.76
C GLY A 54 -1.39 -19.06 47.52
N SER A 55 -0.39 -18.80 46.67
CA SER A 55 -0.60 -18.14 45.39
C SER A 55 -1.45 -19.02 44.46
N LEU A 56 -1.09 -20.30 44.28
CA LEU A 56 -1.74 -21.20 43.35
C LEU A 56 -3.21 -21.47 43.72
N PHE A 57 -3.49 -21.74 44.99
CA PHE A 57 -4.86 -21.91 45.50
C PHE A 57 -5.62 -20.60 45.58
N GLY A 58 -4.96 -19.52 46.03
CA GLY A 58 -5.57 -18.19 46.11
C GLY A 58 -6.05 -17.69 44.75
N THR A 59 -5.29 -17.93 43.69
CA THR A 59 -5.71 -17.57 42.32
C THR A 59 -6.92 -18.38 41.86
N GLY A 60 -6.95 -19.69 42.14
CA GLY A 60 -8.09 -20.54 41.80
C GLY A 60 -9.36 -20.15 42.57
N ILE A 61 -9.23 -19.82 43.85
CA ILE A 61 -10.34 -19.34 44.69
C ILE A 61 -10.86 -17.99 44.15
N ALA A 62 -9.97 -17.04 43.87
CA ALA A 62 -10.37 -15.73 43.34
C ALA A 62 -11.16 -15.84 42.04
N ASP A 63 -10.72 -16.68 41.10
CA ASP A 63 -11.40 -16.87 39.82
C ASP A 63 -12.74 -17.60 39.93
N VAL A 64 -12.92 -18.45 40.95
CA VAL A 64 -14.21 -19.12 41.22
C VAL A 64 -15.23 -18.17 41.84
N PHE A 65 -14.83 -17.37 42.83
CA PHE A 65 -15.75 -16.48 43.55
C PHE A 65 -15.99 -15.16 42.83
N PHE A 66 -15.06 -14.74 41.98
CA PHE A 66 -15.14 -13.50 41.24
C PHE A 66 -14.79 -13.78 39.77
N PRO A 67 -15.65 -14.43 38.99
CA PRO A 67 -15.43 -14.58 37.55
C PRO A 67 -15.59 -13.23 36.85
N VAL A 68 -14.75 -12.91 35.87
CA VAL A 68 -15.05 -11.81 34.92
C VAL A 68 -16.14 -12.29 33.96
N GLN A 69 -17.08 -11.40 33.64
CA GLN A 69 -17.97 -11.62 32.49
C GLN A 69 -17.12 -11.62 31.22
N GLY A 70 -16.69 -12.81 30.81
CA GLY A 70 -15.95 -13.00 29.57
C GLY A 70 -16.79 -12.65 28.35
N VAL A 71 -16.14 -12.49 27.21
CA VAL A 71 -16.83 -12.29 25.93
C VAL A 71 -17.79 -13.46 25.72
N GLN A 72 -19.09 -13.18 25.64
CA GLN A 72 -20.08 -14.21 25.40
C GLN A 72 -19.91 -14.72 23.97
N LEU A 73 -19.35 -15.91 23.82
CA LEU A 73 -19.27 -16.60 22.54
C LEU A 73 -20.70 -16.87 22.07
N ILE A 74 -20.98 -16.54 20.81
CA ILE A 74 -22.31 -16.69 20.20
C ILE A 74 -22.23 -17.54 18.93
N GLY A 75 -23.31 -18.27 18.63
CA GLY A 75 -23.40 -19.05 17.39
C GLY A 75 -22.52 -20.30 17.39
N GLU A 76 -21.83 -20.54 16.27
CA GLU A 76 -21.06 -21.77 16.02
C GLU A 76 -19.87 -21.94 16.97
N GLU A 77 -19.20 -20.86 17.38
CA GLU A 77 -18.05 -20.91 18.29
C GLU A 77 -18.44 -21.40 19.69
N ALA A 78 -19.62 -21.01 20.19
CA ALA A 78 -20.13 -21.48 21.48
C ALA A 78 -20.45 -22.98 21.43
N GLN A 79 -21.08 -23.44 20.35
CA GLN A 79 -21.40 -24.86 20.15
C GLN A 79 -20.14 -25.72 19.99
N GLU A 80 -19.13 -25.20 19.29
CA GLU A 80 -17.84 -25.90 19.11
C GLU A 80 -17.07 -25.98 20.43
N GLN A 81 -17.10 -24.92 21.24
CA GLN A 81 -16.49 -24.94 22.56
C GLN A 81 -17.19 -25.92 23.50
N GLU A 82 -18.53 -26.00 23.46
CA GLU A 82 -19.31 -26.96 24.26
C GLU A 82 -19.09 -28.42 23.81
N ARG A 83 -18.97 -28.65 22.50
CA ARG A 83 -18.57 -29.94 21.92
C ARG A 83 -17.15 -30.35 22.31
N THR A 84 -16.22 -29.40 22.27
CA THR A 84 -14.82 -29.63 22.65
C THR A 84 -14.73 -29.92 24.14
N ALA A 85 -15.44 -29.16 24.98
CA ALA A 85 -15.46 -29.35 26.44
C ALA A 85 -16.12 -30.68 26.85
N SER A 86 -17.21 -31.10 26.19
CA SER A 86 -17.89 -32.37 26.47
C SER A 86 -17.10 -33.60 26.03
N ARG A 87 -16.19 -33.46 25.07
CA ARG A 87 -15.28 -34.52 24.61
C ARG A 87 -13.92 -34.50 25.34
N ALA A 88 -13.67 -33.48 26.14
CA ALA A 88 -12.38 -33.29 26.78
C ALA A 88 -12.11 -34.39 27.82
N ARG A 89 -10.92 -34.98 27.76
CA ARG A 89 -10.45 -36.03 28.67
C ARG A 89 -9.19 -35.60 29.41
N LEU A 90 -9.02 -36.12 30.62
CA LEU A 90 -7.82 -35.90 31.42
C LEU A 90 -6.58 -36.56 30.77
N ARG A 91 -6.74 -37.79 30.26
CA ARG A 91 -5.65 -38.66 29.81
C ARG A 91 -4.88 -38.14 28.59
N ASP A 92 -5.51 -37.33 27.74
CA ASP A 92 -4.89 -36.74 26.54
C ASP A 92 -4.59 -35.23 26.70
N GLY A 93 -4.81 -34.69 27.91
CA GLY A 93 -4.61 -33.27 28.22
C GLY A 93 -5.63 -32.32 27.59
N SER A 94 -6.66 -32.80 26.88
CA SER A 94 -7.71 -31.92 26.33
C SER A 94 -8.57 -31.26 27.41
N LEU A 95 -8.78 -31.93 28.56
CA LEU A 95 -9.46 -31.32 29.71
C LEU A 95 -8.65 -30.17 30.31
N ALA A 96 -7.33 -30.35 30.45
CA ALA A 96 -6.43 -29.29 30.91
C ALA A 96 -6.45 -28.10 29.96
N ARG A 97 -6.36 -28.32 28.64
CA ARG A 97 -6.47 -27.26 27.63
C ARG A 97 -7.81 -26.53 27.65
N SER A 98 -8.92 -27.28 27.76
CA SER A 98 -10.26 -26.67 27.88
C SER A 98 -10.38 -25.80 29.14
N TYR A 99 -9.76 -26.22 30.24
CA TYR A 99 -9.72 -25.44 31.47
C TYR A 99 -8.81 -24.21 31.34
N GLU A 100 -7.64 -24.33 30.72
CA GLU A 100 -6.77 -23.19 30.39
C GLU A 100 -7.49 -22.16 29.53
N ASP A 101 -8.23 -22.60 28.50
CA ASP A 101 -8.98 -21.71 27.62
C ASP A 101 -10.13 -21.00 28.36
N LYS A 102 -10.80 -21.68 29.31
CA LYS A 102 -11.76 -21.02 30.21
C LYS A 102 -11.07 -19.97 31.08
N LEU A 103 -9.92 -20.28 31.68
CA LEU A 103 -9.15 -19.30 32.46
C LEU A 103 -8.65 -18.14 31.61
N ARG A 104 -8.33 -18.34 30.33
CA ARG A 104 -7.96 -17.25 29.41
C ARG A 104 -9.06 -16.21 29.25
N HIS A 105 -10.33 -16.58 29.45
CA HIS A 105 -11.49 -15.72 29.18
C HIS A 105 -12.21 -15.21 30.44
N HIS A 106 -12.01 -15.86 31.59
CA HIS A 106 -12.78 -15.58 32.81
C HIS A 106 -11.95 -15.26 34.05
N SER A 107 -10.62 -15.39 34.01
CA SER A 107 -9.77 -15.20 35.18
C SER A 107 -9.60 -13.71 35.54
N GLN A 108 -10.11 -13.31 36.71
CA GLN A 108 -9.90 -11.96 37.26
C GLN A 108 -8.44 -11.72 37.62
N VAL A 109 -7.78 -12.75 38.14
CA VAL A 109 -6.36 -12.68 38.46
C VAL A 109 -5.55 -12.40 37.20
N ARG A 110 -5.86 -13.11 36.11
CA ARG A 110 -5.22 -12.89 34.82
C ARG A 110 -5.51 -11.49 34.29
N ASP A 111 -6.76 -11.03 34.31
CA ASP A 111 -7.11 -9.69 33.84
C ASP A 111 -6.42 -8.59 34.66
N PHE A 112 -6.20 -8.82 35.95
CA PHE A 112 -5.45 -7.90 36.81
C PHE A 112 -3.92 -7.99 36.58
N LEU A 113 -3.33 -9.18 36.54
CA LEU A 113 -1.88 -9.36 36.50
C LEU A 113 -1.31 -9.23 35.09
N LEU A 114 -2.02 -9.68 34.07
CA LEU A 114 -1.50 -9.78 32.70
C LEU A 114 -1.11 -8.40 32.13
N PRO A 115 -1.90 -7.31 32.28
CA PRO A 115 -1.48 -5.99 31.81
C PRO A 115 -0.23 -5.47 32.50
N ARG A 116 -0.11 -5.70 33.81
CA ARG A 116 1.05 -5.29 34.62
C ARG A 116 2.28 -6.11 34.27
N TYR A 117 2.11 -7.42 34.06
CA TYR A 117 3.18 -8.31 33.65
C TYR A 117 3.63 -8.03 32.22
N ALA A 118 2.70 -7.70 31.31
CA ALA A 118 3.03 -7.24 29.97
C ALA A 118 3.84 -5.94 30.01
N TYR A 119 3.42 -4.97 30.84
CA TYR A 119 4.18 -3.75 31.05
C TYR A 119 5.57 -4.03 31.65
N TYR A 120 5.67 -4.89 32.66
CA TYR A 120 6.94 -5.28 33.26
C TYR A 120 7.89 -5.91 32.23
N LYS A 121 7.39 -6.88 31.44
CA LYS A 121 8.18 -7.52 30.38
C LYS A 121 8.66 -6.52 29.33
N PHE A 122 7.78 -5.63 28.92
CA PHE A 122 8.12 -4.56 27.99
C PHE A 122 9.17 -3.60 28.58
N PHE A 123 8.93 -3.07 29.78
CA PHE A 123 9.74 -2.02 30.38
C PHE A 123 11.16 -2.50 30.73
N TYR A 124 11.30 -3.69 31.31
CA TYR A 124 12.58 -4.18 31.80
C TYR A 124 13.35 -5.05 30.81
N PHE A 125 12.66 -5.70 29.87
CA PHE A 125 13.29 -6.65 28.95
C PHE A 125 13.12 -6.28 27.48
N ASP A 126 12.49 -5.13 27.16
CA ASP A 126 12.17 -4.70 25.81
C ASP A 126 11.43 -5.80 25.00
N GLN A 127 10.67 -6.67 25.71
CA GLN A 127 9.94 -7.77 25.11
C GLN A 127 8.61 -7.29 24.55
N ALA A 128 8.37 -7.58 23.27
CA ALA A 128 7.10 -7.36 22.59
C ALA A 128 6.66 -8.63 21.84
N PRO A 129 5.35 -8.81 21.58
CA PRO A 129 4.82 -9.85 20.71
C PRO A 129 5.39 -9.80 19.29
N ASP A 130 5.20 -10.92 18.60
CA ASP A 130 5.57 -11.07 17.20
C ASP A 130 5.00 -9.93 16.33
N GLY A 131 5.83 -9.41 15.44
CA GLY A 131 5.48 -8.29 14.56
C GLY A 131 5.75 -6.89 15.15
N ILE A 132 6.16 -6.78 16.42
CA ILE A 132 6.59 -5.52 17.05
C ILE A 132 8.07 -5.62 17.39
N THR A 133 8.79 -4.51 17.24
CA THR A 133 10.16 -4.37 17.74
C THR A 133 10.26 -3.15 18.64
N VAL A 134 10.95 -3.33 19.77
CA VAL A 134 11.25 -2.28 20.73
C VAL A 134 12.67 -1.80 20.46
N GLY A 135 12.78 -0.52 20.12
CA GLY A 135 14.02 0.19 19.89
C GLY A 135 14.52 0.90 21.14
N LYS A 136 15.52 1.77 20.94
CA LYS A 136 16.13 2.54 22.03
C LYS A 136 15.10 3.41 22.72
N GLU A 137 15.32 3.61 24.02
CA GLU A 137 14.44 4.37 24.88
C GLU A 137 13.00 3.85 24.83
N HIS A 138 12.74 2.58 24.52
CA HIS A 138 11.39 2.01 24.38
C HIS A 138 10.55 2.55 23.21
N TRP A 139 11.17 3.10 22.17
CA TRP A 139 10.44 3.40 20.92
C TRP A 139 9.88 2.12 20.29
N MET A 140 8.60 2.10 19.96
CA MET A 140 7.98 0.92 19.36
C MET A 140 7.78 1.07 17.86
N PHE A 141 8.06 -0.01 17.13
CA PHE A 141 7.85 -0.08 15.69
C PHE A 141 7.15 -1.38 15.30
N ARG A 142 6.34 -1.32 14.24
CA ARG A 142 5.76 -2.50 13.61
C ARG A 142 6.76 -3.04 12.59
N LEU A 143 7.14 -4.30 12.70
CA LEU A 143 8.09 -4.95 11.80
C LEU A 143 7.60 -4.94 10.36
N GLU A 144 6.30 -5.12 10.13
CA GLU A 144 5.65 -5.06 8.82
C GLU A 144 5.81 -3.71 8.10
N ARG A 145 6.16 -2.63 8.82
CA ARG A 145 6.39 -1.28 8.28
C ARG A 145 7.87 -0.93 8.16
N ILE A 146 8.75 -1.79 8.69
CA ILE A 146 10.20 -1.70 8.56
C ILE A 146 10.64 -2.63 7.44
N ARG A 147 10.33 -3.92 7.56
CA ARG A 147 10.77 -4.96 6.62
C ARG A 147 9.93 -4.91 5.35
N LEU A 148 10.62 -4.81 4.22
CA LEU A 148 9.99 -4.89 2.91
C LEU A 148 9.53 -6.32 2.58
N SER A 149 8.56 -6.39 1.68
CA SER A 149 8.22 -7.60 0.92
C SER A 149 9.48 -8.14 0.21
N PRO A 150 9.55 -9.44 -0.14
CA PRO A 150 10.65 -10.00 -0.95
C PRO A 150 10.85 -9.32 -2.32
N GLN A 151 9.89 -8.52 -2.77
CA GLN A 151 10.00 -7.72 -3.99
C GLN A 151 11.03 -6.60 -3.83
N SER A 152 11.73 -6.24 -4.92
CA SER A 152 12.65 -5.11 -4.88
C SER A 152 11.91 -3.79 -4.62
N ASP A 153 12.58 -2.86 -3.96
CA ASP A 153 12.14 -1.49 -3.73
C ASP A 153 11.65 -0.82 -5.03
N SER A 154 12.39 -1.02 -6.12
CA SER A 154 12.09 -0.45 -7.44
C SER A 154 10.77 -0.96 -8.01
N VAL A 155 10.48 -2.25 -7.88
CA VAL A 155 9.21 -2.82 -8.35
C VAL A 155 8.08 -2.25 -7.50
N LEU A 156 8.17 -2.36 -6.17
CA LEU A 156 7.12 -1.84 -5.27
C LEU A 156 6.80 -0.36 -5.50
N ALA A 157 7.83 0.48 -5.62
CA ALA A 157 7.67 1.91 -5.90
C ALA A 157 7.01 2.13 -7.26
N SER A 158 7.51 1.47 -8.32
CA SER A 158 6.95 1.61 -9.68
C SER A 158 5.47 1.22 -9.72
N CYS A 159 5.06 0.12 -9.08
CA CYS A 159 3.66 -0.30 -9.00
C CYS A 159 2.78 0.77 -8.35
N ALA A 160 3.26 1.34 -7.23
CA ALA A 160 2.55 2.37 -6.49
C ALA A 160 2.42 3.65 -7.33
N VAL A 161 3.55 4.17 -7.85
CA VAL A 161 3.61 5.34 -8.74
C VAL A 161 2.63 5.17 -9.90
N ASN A 162 2.73 4.07 -10.63
CA ASN A 162 1.90 3.79 -11.78
C ASN A 162 0.40 3.74 -11.46
N SER A 163 0.03 3.15 -10.32
CA SER A 163 -1.37 3.15 -9.88
C SER A 163 -1.87 4.56 -9.59
N ILE A 164 -1.05 5.40 -8.95
CA ILE A 164 -1.40 6.77 -8.60
C ILE A 164 -1.49 7.63 -9.85
N VAL A 165 -0.55 7.49 -10.79
CA VAL A 165 -0.56 8.21 -12.09
C VAL A 165 -1.80 7.85 -12.91
N ALA A 166 -2.18 6.57 -12.95
CA ALA A 166 -3.41 6.12 -13.60
C ALA A 166 -4.65 6.82 -13.02
N LEU A 167 -4.71 6.91 -11.69
CA LEU A 167 -5.79 7.61 -10.98
C LEU A 167 -5.75 9.12 -11.22
N ASP A 168 -4.58 9.76 -11.13
CA ASP A 168 -4.40 11.21 -11.37
C ASP A 168 -4.93 11.59 -12.75
N ARG A 169 -4.54 10.86 -13.80
CA ARG A 169 -5.03 11.11 -15.16
C ARG A 169 -6.54 10.98 -15.27
N ARG A 170 -7.12 9.97 -14.62
CA ARG A 170 -8.57 9.74 -14.63
C ARG A 170 -9.32 10.88 -13.96
N LEU A 171 -8.86 11.28 -12.78
CA LEU A 171 -9.43 12.37 -12.01
C LEU A 171 -9.29 13.69 -12.75
N LEU A 172 -8.08 13.97 -13.26
CA LEU A 172 -7.80 15.16 -14.04
C LEU A 172 -8.73 15.18 -15.26
N GLY A 173 -8.88 14.05 -15.96
CA GLY A 173 -9.84 13.80 -17.03
C GLY A 173 -11.27 14.27 -16.77
N ASN A 174 -11.67 14.25 -15.50
CA ASN A 174 -12.98 14.65 -15.00
C ASN A 174 -12.96 16.01 -14.28
N GLY A 175 -11.91 16.83 -14.47
CA GLY A 175 -11.77 18.14 -13.86
C GLY A 175 -11.39 18.13 -12.38
N VAL A 176 -10.97 16.98 -11.83
CA VAL A 176 -10.57 16.82 -10.43
C VAL A 176 -9.04 16.76 -10.34
N GLN A 177 -8.44 17.67 -9.59
CA GLN A 177 -7.00 17.63 -9.31
C GLN A 177 -6.70 16.67 -8.16
N LEU A 178 -5.79 15.70 -8.35
CA LEU A 178 -5.29 14.88 -7.25
C LEU A 178 -4.07 15.55 -6.62
N CYS A 179 -4.02 15.58 -5.29
CA CYS A 179 -2.81 15.92 -4.54
C CYS A 179 -2.49 14.81 -3.54
N VAL A 180 -1.32 14.19 -3.67
CA VAL A 180 -0.89 13.06 -2.84
C VAL A 180 0.10 13.52 -1.79
N LEU A 181 0.01 12.97 -0.59
CA LEU A 181 0.99 13.16 0.48
C LEU A 181 1.43 11.79 0.97
N PRO A 182 2.57 11.30 0.45
CA PRO A 182 3.24 10.13 0.99
C PRO A 182 3.70 10.43 2.42
N VAL A 183 3.08 9.81 3.42
CA VAL A 183 3.50 9.99 4.82
C VAL A 183 4.78 9.20 5.03
N PRO A 184 5.90 9.87 5.42
CA PRO A 184 7.17 9.18 5.68
C PRO A 184 6.99 8.04 6.68
N ARG A 185 7.86 7.03 6.66
CA ARG A 185 7.75 5.93 7.64
C ARG A 185 8.33 6.37 8.98
N LYS A 186 7.69 5.95 10.08
CA LYS A 186 8.21 6.19 11.44
C LYS A 186 9.66 5.68 11.59
N ALA A 187 9.97 4.53 11.00
CA ALA A 187 11.31 3.95 11.01
C ALA A 187 12.35 4.85 10.34
N TRP A 188 11.97 5.57 9.28
CA TRP A 188 12.82 6.52 8.58
C TRP A 188 13.06 7.79 9.41
N VAL A 189 11.99 8.38 9.96
CA VAL A 189 12.06 9.62 10.77
C VAL A 189 12.75 9.37 12.12
N ALA A 190 12.42 8.27 12.78
CA ALA A 190 12.95 7.89 14.09
C ALA A 190 14.13 6.90 14.00
N GLN A 191 14.92 6.95 12.92
CA GLN A 191 16.01 6.02 12.62
C GLN A 191 16.96 5.81 13.80
N ARG A 192 17.32 6.87 14.53
CA ARG A 192 18.26 6.82 15.67
C ARG A 192 17.76 5.96 16.83
N PHE A 193 16.43 5.75 16.92
CA PHE A 193 15.76 4.97 17.95
C PHE A 193 15.52 3.51 17.54
N LEU A 194 15.83 3.10 16.30
CA LEU A 194 15.73 1.69 15.93
C LEU A 194 16.74 0.82 16.69
N PRO A 195 16.45 -0.49 16.86
CA PRO A 195 17.42 -1.44 17.39
C PRO A 195 18.71 -1.45 16.56
N ARG A 196 19.82 -1.83 17.19
CA ARG A 196 21.11 -1.94 16.50
C ARG A 196 21.02 -2.94 15.34
N GLY A 197 21.53 -2.55 14.17
CA GLY A 197 21.53 -3.38 12.96
C GLY A 197 20.21 -3.35 12.17
N VAL A 198 19.21 -2.60 12.59
CA VAL A 198 17.98 -2.37 11.82
C VAL A 198 18.09 -1.05 11.07
N ASP A 199 18.08 -1.12 9.74
CA ASP A 199 17.94 0.07 8.91
C ASP A 199 16.46 0.30 8.59
N GLY A 200 16.00 1.52 8.83
CA GLY A 200 14.66 1.97 8.51
C GLY A 200 14.60 2.76 7.21
N ARG A 201 15.74 3.02 6.56
CA ARG A 201 15.83 3.69 5.26
C ARG A 201 15.77 2.67 4.15
N HIS A 202 14.83 2.86 3.24
CA HIS A 202 14.66 2.00 2.07
C HIS A 202 14.55 2.88 0.83
N ALA A 203 15.12 2.43 -0.27
CA ALA A 203 15.09 3.18 -1.52
C ALA A 203 13.66 3.42 -2.01
N VAL A 204 12.72 2.55 -1.61
CA VAL A 204 11.29 2.68 -1.93
C VAL A 204 10.68 4.01 -1.49
N ASP A 205 11.16 4.64 -0.39
CA ASP A 205 10.63 5.94 0.04
C ASP A 205 10.95 7.03 -0.99
N ASP A 206 12.20 7.02 -1.48
CA ASP A 206 12.71 8.01 -2.40
C ASP A 206 12.15 7.78 -3.81
N LEU A 207 12.20 6.53 -4.28
CA LEU A 207 11.68 6.12 -5.58
C LEU A 207 10.18 6.39 -5.75
N LEU A 208 9.38 6.24 -4.68
CA LEU A 208 7.95 6.58 -4.74
C LEU A 208 7.74 8.07 -4.97
N ILE A 209 8.40 8.91 -4.18
CA ILE A 209 8.18 10.37 -4.23
C ILE A 209 8.75 10.95 -5.52
N GLU A 210 9.97 10.57 -5.87
CA GLU A 210 10.64 10.98 -7.12
C GLU A 210 9.81 10.54 -8.32
N GLY A 211 9.37 9.28 -8.37
CA GLY A 211 8.53 8.78 -9.45
C GLY A 211 7.21 9.54 -9.59
N LEU A 212 6.56 9.95 -8.49
CA LEU A 212 5.36 10.79 -8.55
C LEU A 212 5.65 12.19 -9.11
N LEU A 213 6.75 12.81 -8.69
CA LEU A 213 7.17 14.14 -9.16
C LEU A 213 7.56 14.13 -10.64
N GLU A 214 8.29 13.10 -11.09
CA GLU A 214 8.67 12.89 -12.50
C GLU A 214 7.45 12.75 -13.42
N HIS A 215 6.36 12.15 -12.93
CA HIS A 215 5.08 12.07 -13.66
C HIS A 215 4.17 13.28 -13.44
N VAL A 216 4.69 14.36 -12.84
CA VAL A 216 3.99 15.63 -12.64
C VAL A 216 2.71 15.49 -11.80
N VAL A 217 2.64 14.46 -10.95
CA VAL A 217 1.57 14.32 -9.95
C VAL A 217 1.82 15.35 -8.85
N SER A 218 0.77 16.07 -8.43
CA SER A 218 0.90 17.05 -7.35
C SER A 218 1.19 16.34 -6.02
N THR A 219 2.44 16.32 -5.61
CA THR A 219 2.90 15.59 -4.42
C THR A 219 3.38 16.55 -3.33
N VAL A 220 2.97 16.30 -2.08
CA VAL A 220 3.51 16.96 -0.88
C VAL A 220 4.58 16.05 -0.26
N ASP A 221 5.83 16.49 -0.29
CA ASP A 221 6.93 15.80 0.38
C ASP A 221 7.14 16.37 1.80
N LEU A 222 7.00 15.51 2.82
CA LEU A 222 7.24 15.87 4.21
C LEU A 222 8.58 15.37 4.76
N ARG A 223 9.39 14.64 3.96
CA ARG A 223 10.62 14.00 4.45
C ARG A 223 11.59 15.01 5.03
N GLU A 224 11.90 16.08 4.31
CA GLU A 224 12.84 17.11 4.77
C GLU A 224 12.35 17.76 6.08
N ALA A 225 11.10 18.22 6.09
CA ALA A 225 10.54 18.91 7.24
C ALA A 225 10.37 18.00 8.47
N HIS A 226 10.11 16.70 8.28
CA HIS A 226 10.06 15.73 9.37
C HIS A 226 11.44 15.26 9.81
N ALA A 227 12.44 15.21 8.93
CA ALA A 227 13.82 14.88 9.28
C ALA A 227 14.48 15.98 10.12
N ALA A 228 14.13 17.25 9.88
CA ALA A 228 14.61 18.38 10.65
C ALA A 228 13.95 18.51 12.04
N ALA A 229 12.81 17.84 12.26
CA ALA A 229 12.08 17.87 13.52
C ALA A 229 12.56 16.77 14.48
N GLU A 230 12.39 17.01 15.78
CA GLU A 230 12.59 15.95 16.77
C GLU A 230 11.57 14.82 16.53
N PRO A 231 11.98 13.53 16.49
CA PRO A 231 11.06 12.45 16.12
C PRO A 231 9.80 12.37 16.98
N ALA A 232 9.89 12.74 18.26
CA ALA A 232 8.74 12.79 19.18
C ALA A 232 7.73 13.91 18.86
N GLU A 233 8.14 14.94 18.10
CA GLU A 233 7.22 15.92 17.54
C GLU A 233 6.47 15.38 16.33
N VAL A 234 7.04 14.40 15.62
CA VAL A 234 6.48 13.85 14.38
C VAL A 234 5.65 12.60 14.65
N TYR A 235 6.14 11.66 15.46
CA TYR A 235 5.48 10.39 15.79
C TYR A 235 5.31 10.20 17.29
N PHE A 236 4.21 9.54 17.65
CA PHE A 236 4.08 9.00 18.98
C PHE A 236 5.06 7.84 19.18
N LYS A 237 5.77 7.86 20.30
CA LYS A 237 6.77 6.87 20.69
C LYS A 237 6.22 5.43 20.72
N LEU A 238 5.02 5.25 21.26
CA LEU A 238 4.37 3.94 21.47
C LEU A 238 3.19 3.69 20.51
N ASP A 239 3.19 4.39 19.39
CA ASP A 239 2.19 4.26 18.33
C ASP A 239 2.82 4.13 16.94
N THR A 240 1.97 3.83 15.96
CA THR A 240 2.31 3.93 14.55
C THR A 240 2.00 5.29 13.93
N HIS A 241 1.08 6.07 14.52
CA HIS A 241 0.59 7.34 13.98
C HIS A 241 1.53 8.50 14.29
N TRP A 242 1.46 9.51 13.42
CA TRP A 242 2.06 10.81 13.68
C TRP A 242 1.34 11.54 14.82
N THR A 243 1.94 12.61 15.33
CA THR A 243 1.32 13.47 16.34
C THR A 243 0.30 14.44 15.70
N PRO A 244 -0.58 15.07 16.48
CA PRO A 244 -1.43 16.17 16.02
C PRO A 244 -0.65 17.33 15.37
N ARG A 245 0.59 17.59 15.82
CA ARG A 245 1.46 18.64 15.28
C ARG A 245 1.85 18.33 13.84
N ALA A 246 2.28 17.09 13.57
CA ALA A 246 2.60 16.62 12.22
C ALA A 246 1.35 16.52 11.33
N ALA A 247 0.21 16.07 11.87
CA ALA A 247 -1.07 16.06 11.14
C ALA A 247 -1.52 17.48 10.71
N ARG A 248 -1.34 18.47 11.58
CA ARG A 248 -1.58 19.89 11.28
C ARG A 248 -0.61 20.40 10.21
N GLN A 249 0.67 20.04 10.29
CA GLN A 249 1.65 20.39 9.26
C GLN A 249 1.25 19.79 7.91
N ALA A 250 0.89 18.51 7.86
CA ALA A 250 0.41 17.84 6.64
C ALA A 250 -0.78 18.58 6.01
N ALA A 251 -1.79 18.97 6.80
CA ALA A 251 -2.92 19.75 6.32
C ALA A 251 -2.54 21.14 5.79
N ARG A 252 -1.57 21.81 6.43
CA ARG A 252 -1.03 23.10 5.97
C ARG A 252 -0.29 22.94 4.64
N GLU A 253 0.55 21.91 4.53
CA GLU A 253 1.28 21.61 3.30
C GLU A 253 0.34 21.24 2.15
N PHE A 254 -0.71 20.46 2.39
CA PHE A 254 -1.79 20.26 1.42
C PHE A 254 -2.43 21.56 0.96
N ALA A 255 -2.80 22.46 1.88
CA ALA A 255 -3.42 23.73 1.49
C ALA A 255 -2.46 24.62 0.68
N ARG A 256 -1.16 24.62 1.04
CA ARG A 256 -0.12 25.41 0.37
C ARG A 256 0.20 24.88 -1.03
N SER A 257 0.44 23.57 -1.18
CA SER A 257 0.73 22.95 -2.49
C SER A 257 -0.42 23.16 -3.47
N ALA A 258 -1.63 23.22 -2.92
CA ALA A 258 -2.85 23.43 -3.68
C ALA A 258 -3.20 24.91 -3.93
N GLY A 259 -2.38 25.86 -3.46
CA GLY A 259 -2.58 27.30 -3.66
C GLY A 259 -3.81 27.88 -2.94
N ILE A 260 -4.28 27.22 -1.88
CA ILE A 260 -5.51 27.60 -1.15
C ILE A 260 -5.25 27.94 0.32
N LEU A 261 -3.98 27.98 0.75
CA LEU A 261 -3.61 28.35 2.11
C LEU A 261 -4.06 29.79 2.39
N LYS A 262 -4.92 29.96 3.40
CA LYS A 262 -5.42 31.26 3.85
C LYS A 262 -4.45 31.92 4.83
N GLU A 263 -4.43 33.25 4.76
CA GLU A 263 -3.80 34.08 5.77
C GLU A 263 -4.43 33.84 7.14
N GLU A 264 -3.66 34.04 8.21
CA GLU A 264 -4.08 33.69 9.57
C GLU A 264 -5.41 34.32 9.98
N SER A 265 -5.65 35.58 9.59
CA SER A 265 -6.91 36.32 9.85
C SER A 265 -8.12 35.75 9.11
N GLN A 266 -7.91 34.98 8.04
CA GLN A 266 -8.96 34.39 7.20
C GLN A 266 -9.22 32.91 7.54
N ARG A 267 -8.36 32.28 8.35
CA ARG A 267 -8.50 30.88 8.72
C ARG A 267 -9.73 30.65 9.59
N LYS A 268 -10.40 29.53 9.36
CA LYS A 268 -11.64 29.17 10.08
C LYS A 268 -11.30 28.49 11.40
N GLY A 269 -11.94 28.91 12.50
CA GLY A 269 -11.73 28.31 13.82
C GLY A 269 -10.46 28.77 14.53
N THR A 270 -10.33 28.37 15.79
CA THR A 270 -9.26 28.79 16.69
C THR A 270 -8.48 27.56 17.16
N LEU A 271 -7.17 27.61 16.96
CA LEU A 271 -6.24 26.65 17.56
C LEU A 271 -6.10 26.97 19.04
N ARG A 272 -6.39 25.98 19.88
CA ARG A 272 -6.14 26.06 21.32
C ARG A 272 -5.09 25.03 21.68
N THR A 273 -4.01 25.48 22.31
CA THR A 273 -3.07 24.57 22.97
C THR A 273 -3.76 24.01 24.21
N LEU A 274 -3.80 22.69 24.31
CA LEU A 274 -4.30 22.00 25.49
C LEU A 274 -3.12 21.39 26.25
N PRO A 275 -3.21 21.33 27.60
CA PRO A 275 -2.25 20.59 28.38
C PRO A 275 -2.25 19.13 27.93
N PRO A 276 -1.12 18.43 28.07
CA PRO A 276 -1.03 17.02 27.73
C PRO A 276 -2.12 16.19 28.42
N ASP A 277 -2.86 15.38 27.67
CA ASP A 277 -3.89 14.49 28.22
C ASP A 277 -3.81 13.11 27.55
N PHE A 278 -3.40 12.13 28.34
CA PHE A 278 -3.22 10.75 27.94
C PHE A 278 -4.52 10.05 27.53
N ARG A 279 -5.68 10.50 28.04
CA ARG A 279 -6.98 9.87 27.80
C ARG A 279 -7.52 10.13 26.39
N PHE A 280 -7.07 11.20 25.74
CA PHE A 280 -7.53 11.59 24.40
C PHE A 280 -6.57 11.19 23.27
N SER A 281 -5.40 10.64 23.60
CA SER A 281 -4.39 10.35 22.58
C SER A 281 -4.59 8.97 21.96
N ASN A 282 -4.61 8.92 20.64
CA ASN A 282 -4.49 7.67 19.90
C ASN A 282 -3.07 7.09 19.99
N GLY A 283 -2.12 7.76 20.66
CA GLY A 283 -0.68 7.50 20.66
C GLY A 283 -0.17 6.28 21.44
N PHE A 284 -1.02 5.28 21.66
CA PHE A 284 -0.73 4.09 22.46
C PHE A 284 -1.21 2.77 21.84
N ALA A 285 -1.59 2.75 20.57
CA ALA A 285 -2.13 1.57 19.91
C ALA A 285 -1.16 0.38 19.93
N ILE A 286 0.16 0.60 19.78
CA ILE A 286 1.13 -0.51 19.89
C ILE A 286 1.20 -1.00 21.33
N LEU A 287 1.28 -0.08 22.30
CA LEU A 287 1.31 -0.46 23.71
C LEU A 287 0.05 -1.23 24.15
N ARG A 288 -1.14 -0.78 23.72
CA ARG A 288 -2.40 -1.48 23.98
C ARG A 288 -2.43 -2.87 23.34
N SER A 289 -1.78 -3.06 22.18
CA SER A 289 -1.68 -4.38 21.54
C SER A 289 -0.84 -5.39 22.33
N LEU A 290 -0.06 -4.94 23.32
CA LEU A 290 0.63 -5.81 24.28
C LEU A 290 -0.28 -6.31 25.42
N GLY A 291 -1.54 -5.83 25.47
CA GLY A 291 -2.44 -6.04 26.60
C GLY A 291 -2.17 -5.14 27.80
N VAL A 292 -1.37 -4.07 27.63
CA VAL A 292 -1.06 -3.11 28.70
C VAL A 292 -2.23 -2.15 28.90
N ASP A 293 -2.66 -2.03 30.16
CA ASP A 293 -3.66 -1.04 30.59
C ASP A 293 -2.95 0.28 30.97
N LEU A 294 -3.30 1.35 30.26
CA LEU A 294 -2.73 2.68 30.46
C LEU A 294 -3.01 3.25 31.86
N ALA A 295 -4.05 2.78 32.56
CA ALA A 295 -4.32 3.20 33.93
C ALA A 295 -3.32 2.61 34.94
N THR A 296 -2.57 1.58 34.55
CA THR A 296 -1.69 0.82 35.45
C THR A 296 -0.20 1.12 35.26
N ILE A 297 0.15 2.03 34.36
CA ILE A 297 1.53 2.30 33.98
C ILE A 297 2.00 3.69 34.42
N ASP A 298 3.29 3.77 34.71
CA ASP A 298 3.99 5.01 34.99
C ASP A 298 4.54 5.59 33.68
N LEU A 299 3.80 6.53 33.10
CA LEU A 299 4.14 7.15 31.83
C LEU A 299 5.37 8.06 31.93
N GLU A 300 5.64 8.62 33.12
CA GLU A 300 6.84 9.43 33.37
C GLU A 300 8.10 8.58 33.31
N ARG A 301 8.08 7.37 33.89
CA ARG A 301 9.18 6.40 33.78
C ARG A 301 9.49 5.98 32.36
N LEU A 302 8.49 5.95 31.48
CA LEU A 302 8.70 5.70 30.05
C LEU A 302 9.31 6.89 29.30
N GLY A 303 9.64 7.98 29.99
CA GLY A 303 10.14 9.21 29.40
C GLY A 303 9.14 9.85 28.43
N LEU A 304 7.84 9.57 28.61
CA LEU A 304 6.79 10.11 27.76
C LEU A 304 6.44 11.52 28.21
N ARG A 305 7.23 12.50 27.77
CA ARG A 305 6.74 13.88 27.73
C ARG A 305 5.81 14.02 26.54
N MET A 306 4.51 13.91 26.80
CA MET A 306 3.51 14.20 25.78
C MET A 306 3.69 15.66 25.35
N PRO A 307 3.91 15.93 24.05
CA PRO A 307 3.96 17.30 23.58
C PRO A 307 2.61 17.96 23.84
N GLU A 308 2.64 19.26 24.16
CA GLU A 308 1.42 20.06 24.13
C GLU A 308 0.73 19.84 22.78
N PHE A 309 -0.56 19.51 22.81
CA PHE A 309 -1.29 19.26 21.58
C PHE A 309 -2.24 20.41 21.29
N GLN A 310 -2.28 20.80 20.03
CA GLN A 310 -3.20 21.82 19.58
C GLN A 310 -4.51 21.17 19.15
N ARG A 311 -5.60 21.63 19.77
CA ARG A 311 -6.95 21.26 19.38
C ARG A 311 -7.57 22.39 18.58
N LEU A 312 -8.03 22.06 17.39
CA LEU A 312 -8.80 22.98 16.57
C LEU A 312 -10.26 22.99 17.03
N SER A 313 -10.69 24.15 17.51
CA SER A 313 -12.07 24.43 17.92
C SER A 313 -12.73 25.33 16.87
N PHE A 314 -14.00 25.05 16.56
CA PHE A 314 -14.80 25.91 15.70
C PHE A 314 -16.04 26.39 16.47
N GLY A 315 -16.56 27.56 16.11
CA GLY A 315 -17.84 28.02 16.65
C GLY A 315 -18.98 27.06 16.29
N ALA A 316 -20.04 27.03 17.10
CA ALA A 316 -21.14 26.06 16.96
C ALA A 316 -21.80 26.05 15.57
N GLY A 317 -21.91 27.21 14.92
CA GLY A 317 -22.43 27.31 13.55
C GLY A 317 -21.55 26.60 12.53
N LEU A 318 -20.23 26.73 12.65
CA LEU A 318 -19.28 26.09 11.75
C LEU A 318 -19.14 24.59 12.04
N GLU A 319 -19.22 24.17 13.31
CA GLU A 319 -19.34 22.75 13.67
C GLU A 319 -20.58 22.11 13.04
N ARG A 320 -21.73 22.77 13.14
CA ARG A 320 -22.97 22.32 12.49
C ARG A 320 -22.81 22.26 10.98
N TRP A 321 -22.18 23.27 10.39
CA TRP A 321 -21.89 23.32 8.96
C TRP A 321 -21.00 22.16 8.51
N MET A 322 -19.92 21.82 9.21
CA MET A 322 -19.08 20.67 8.82
C MET A 322 -19.80 19.31 8.99
N ARG A 323 -20.75 19.22 9.92
CA ARG A 323 -21.51 17.98 10.17
C ARG A 323 -22.66 17.74 9.20
N GLN A 324 -23.06 18.74 8.42
CA GLN A 324 -24.15 18.58 7.47
C GLN A 324 -23.71 17.66 6.32
N PRO A 325 -24.44 16.55 6.06
CA PRO A 325 -24.17 15.66 4.95
C PRO A 325 -24.65 16.31 3.65
N LYS A 326 -23.89 17.27 3.13
CA LYS A 326 -24.05 17.75 1.76
C LYS A 326 -22.75 17.51 1.00
N PRO A 327 -22.73 16.66 -0.04
CA PRO A 327 -21.53 16.36 -0.84
C PRO A 327 -21.02 17.51 -1.73
N LEU A 328 -21.54 18.72 -1.51
CA LEU A 328 -21.18 19.94 -2.24
C LEU A 328 -19.87 20.57 -1.75
N SER A 329 -18.85 19.75 -1.44
CA SER A 329 -17.55 20.25 -1.00
C SER A 329 -16.58 20.28 -2.19
N PRO A 330 -15.94 21.43 -2.50
CA PRO A 330 -14.99 21.50 -3.60
C PRO A 330 -13.71 20.72 -3.33
N LEU A 331 -13.46 20.39 -2.07
CA LEU A 331 -12.32 19.62 -1.59
C LEU A 331 -12.81 18.31 -0.98
N ALA A 332 -12.04 17.24 -1.17
CA ALA A 332 -12.20 15.99 -0.43
C ALA A 332 -10.85 15.51 0.13
N LEU A 333 -10.88 14.80 1.25
CA LEU A 333 -9.73 14.14 1.83
C LEU A 333 -9.98 12.63 1.88
N ALA A 334 -9.20 11.89 1.11
CA ALA A 334 -8.99 10.47 1.29
C ALA A 334 -7.74 10.25 2.16
N GLY A 335 -7.79 9.25 3.03
CA GLY A 335 -6.66 8.96 3.91
C GLY A 335 -6.93 7.77 4.81
N THR A 336 -5.95 7.47 5.64
CA THR A 336 -5.97 6.32 6.53
C THR A 336 -6.38 6.72 7.95
N SER A 337 -6.06 5.89 8.94
CA SER A 337 -6.14 6.25 10.35
C SER A 337 -5.23 7.43 10.70
N PHE A 338 -4.15 7.70 9.95
CA PHE A 338 -3.32 8.90 10.13
C PHE A 338 -4.13 10.19 9.96
N SER A 339 -4.97 10.24 8.93
CA SER A 339 -5.86 11.39 8.71
C SER A 339 -7.08 11.39 9.62
N LYS A 340 -7.72 10.23 9.81
CA LYS A 340 -8.97 10.11 10.57
C LYS A 340 -8.78 10.40 12.06
N ASN A 341 -7.78 9.79 12.67
CA ASN A 341 -7.56 9.85 14.11
C ASN A 341 -7.07 11.23 14.56
N GLU A 342 -6.17 11.82 13.75
CA GLU A 342 -5.59 13.15 14.02
C GLU A 342 -6.36 14.28 13.33
N ARG A 343 -7.54 13.98 12.78
CA ARG A 343 -8.52 14.93 12.25
C ARG A 343 -7.95 15.91 11.20
N VAL A 344 -7.13 15.40 10.28
CA VAL A 344 -6.49 16.20 9.20
C VAL A 344 -7.52 17.00 8.40
N ALA A 345 -8.70 16.44 8.12
CA ALA A 345 -9.77 17.14 7.41
C ALA A 345 -10.16 18.47 8.09
N ARG A 346 -10.18 18.52 9.42
CA ARG A 346 -10.51 19.73 10.17
C ARG A 346 -9.41 20.78 10.05
N PHE A 347 -8.14 20.38 10.15
CA PHE A 347 -7.03 21.29 9.90
C PHE A 347 -7.05 21.81 8.46
N LEU A 348 -7.42 20.97 7.50
CA LEU A 348 -7.53 21.38 6.11
C LEU A 348 -8.67 22.40 5.91
N VAL A 349 -9.83 22.24 6.57
CA VAL A 349 -10.88 23.28 6.61
C VAL A 349 -10.35 24.59 7.21
N HIS A 350 -9.56 24.52 8.29
CA HIS A 350 -8.96 25.71 8.90
C HIS A 350 -8.01 26.44 7.95
N PHE A 351 -7.10 25.70 7.30
CA PHE A 351 -6.08 26.28 6.41
C PHE A 351 -6.62 26.71 5.04
N SER A 352 -7.62 26.01 4.50
CA SER A 352 -8.21 26.35 3.19
C SER A 352 -9.34 27.37 3.29
N GLY A 353 -10.01 27.44 4.45
CA GLY A 353 -11.26 28.19 4.60
C GLY A 353 -12.47 27.54 3.91
N GLU A 354 -12.27 26.39 3.26
CA GLU A 354 -13.26 25.69 2.44
C GLU A 354 -13.82 24.45 3.16
N ARG A 355 -14.97 23.94 2.67
CA ARG A 355 -15.45 22.62 3.11
C ARG A 355 -14.56 21.52 2.56
N VAL A 356 -14.38 20.48 3.38
CA VAL A 356 -13.69 19.25 3.01
C VAL A 356 -14.63 18.07 3.25
N LEU A 357 -14.90 17.28 2.22
CA LEU A 357 -15.52 15.97 2.35
C LEU A 357 -14.50 15.00 2.96
N ASP A 358 -14.74 14.57 4.20
CA ASP A 358 -13.87 13.61 4.89
C ASP A 358 -14.23 12.16 4.51
N GLY A 359 -13.48 11.59 3.58
CA GLY A 359 -13.59 10.20 3.14
C GLY A 359 -12.56 9.26 3.77
N THR A 360 -11.89 9.69 4.85
CA THR A 360 -10.85 8.91 5.52
C THR A 360 -11.39 7.59 6.12
N LEU A 361 -10.55 6.56 6.11
CA LEU A 361 -10.88 5.22 6.63
C LEU A 361 -9.71 4.66 7.45
N ALA A 362 -9.99 4.22 8.68
CA ALA A 362 -9.00 3.55 9.52
C ALA A 362 -8.90 2.06 9.16
N ALA A 363 -7.68 1.52 9.21
CA ALA A 363 -7.39 0.08 9.06
C ALA A 363 -7.98 -0.55 7.78
N ARG A 364 -7.92 0.16 6.65
CA ARG A 364 -8.37 -0.36 5.34
C ARG A 364 -7.20 -0.47 4.36
N PRO A 365 -7.32 -1.35 3.34
CA PRO A 365 -6.32 -1.50 2.30
C PRO A 365 -6.01 -0.21 1.53
N TYR A 366 -4.90 -0.24 0.82
CA TYR A 366 -4.48 0.80 -0.12
C TYR A 366 -5.60 1.15 -1.11
N GLY A 367 -5.85 2.45 -1.33
CA GLY A 367 -6.85 2.96 -2.28
C GLY A 367 -8.31 2.91 -1.80
N THR A 368 -8.67 2.16 -0.75
CA THR A 368 -10.08 2.02 -0.31
C THR A 368 -10.70 3.34 0.15
N SER A 369 -9.92 4.22 0.79
CA SER A 369 -10.41 5.55 1.20
C SER A 369 -10.69 6.46 0.00
N VAL A 370 -9.84 6.42 -1.03
CA VAL A 370 -10.08 7.10 -2.31
C VAL A 370 -11.37 6.59 -2.92
N GLN A 371 -11.50 5.28 -3.08
CA GLN A 371 -12.70 4.64 -3.62
C GLN A 371 -13.97 5.10 -2.89
N LYS A 372 -13.99 5.01 -1.55
CA LYS A 372 -15.14 5.48 -0.75
C LYS A 372 -15.42 6.96 -1.01
N THR A 373 -14.38 7.79 -1.03
CA THR A 373 -14.51 9.24 -1.26
C THR A 373 -15.16 9.53 -2.61
N LEU A 374 -14.69 8.86 -3.66
CA LEU A 374 -15.23 8.97 -5.01
C LEU A 374 -16.67 8.45 -5.10
N VAL A 375 -16.98 7.30 -4.50
CA VAL A 375 -18.35 6.75 -4.44
C VAL A 375 -19.32 7.69 -3.72
N MET A 376 -18.91 8.32 -2.62
CA MET A 376 -19.73 9.33 -1.93
C MET A 376 -20.01 10.55 -2.80
N TYR A 377 -19.11 10.85 -3.74
CA TYR A 377 -19.24 11.97 -4.66
C TYR A 377 -19.97 11.63 -5.97
N ALA A 378 -19.99 10.35 -6.38
CA ALA A 378 -20.57 9.88 -7.65
C ALA A 378 -21.96 10.48 -7.98
N PRO A 379 -22.92 10.56 -7.03
CA PRO A 379 -24.24 11.11 -7.32
C PRO A 379 -24.25 12.61 -7.69
N TYR A 380 -23.15 13.33 -7.44
CA TYR A 380 -23.00 14.78 -7.61
C TYR A 380 -21.99 15.13 -8.71
N GLN A 381 -21.51 14.14 -9.46
CA GLN A 381 -20.49 14.35 -10.48
C GLN A 381 -20.94 15.33 -11.56
N SER A 382 -22.22 15.30 -11.96
CA SER A 382 -22.81 16.22 -12.94
C SER A 382 -22.79 17.69 -12.50
N GLU A 383 -22.75 17.95 -11.19
CA GLU A 383 -22.64 19.30 -10.64
C GLU A 383 -21.19 19.82 -10.71
N GLY A 384 -20.21 18.95 -10.99
CA GLY A 384 -18.80 19.32 -11.17
C GLY A 384 -18.18 19.99 -9.95
N LEU A 385 -18.68 19.73 -8.75
CA LEU A 385 -18.33 20.42 -7.52
C LEU A 385 -16.97 20.03 -6.97
N LEU A 386 -16.61 18.75 -6.95
CA LEU A 386 -15.29 18.30 -6.50
C LEU A 386 -14.25 18.84 -7.48
N LYS A 387 -13.41 19.75 -6.99
CA LYS A 387 -12.30 20.32 -7.76
C LYS A 387 -10.98 19.66 -7.39
N ARG A 388 -10.87 19.17 -6.16
CA ARG A 388 -9.60 18.63 -5.65
C ARG A 388 -9.80 17.47 -4.67
N LEU A 389 -9.06 16.40 -4.90
CA LEU A 389 -8.94 15.28 -3.98
C LEU A 389 -7.54 15.30 -3.35
N PHE A 390 -7.49 15.45 -2.03
CA PHE A 390 -6.28 15.23 -1.24
C PHE A 390 -6.21 13.76 -0.82
N TRP A 391 -5.06 13.13 -1.00
CA TRP A 391 -4.84 11.74 -0.61
C TRP A 391 -3.62 11.62 0.29
N GLU A 392 -3.89 11.37 1.58
CA GLU A 392 -2.87 10.97 2.55
C GLU A 392 -2.59 9.47 2.43
N LEU A 393 -1.33 9.12 2.20
CA LEU A 393 -0.89 7.77 1.89
C LEU A 393 0.34 7.39 2.72
N PRO A 394 0.25 6.54 3.75
CA PRO A 394 1.43 6.04 4.44
C PRO A 394 2.25 5.19 3.49
N ILE A 395 3.54 5.49 3.32
CA ILE A 395 4.40 4.73 2.39
C ILE A 395 4.38 3.24 2.72
N SER A 396 4.39 2.87 4.01
CA SER A 396 4.30 1.47 4.44
C SER A 396 3.04 0.72 3.97
N SER A 397 1.98 1.42 3.53
CA SER A 397 0.77 0.76 3.02
C SER A 397 1.00 0.05 1.69
N ILE A 398 1.99 0.47 0.90
CA ILE A 398 2.30 -0.16 -0.39
C ILE A 398 2.97 -1.54 -0.23
N PHE A 399 3.61 -1.80 0.91
CA PHE A 399 4.38 -3.03 1.17
C PHE A 399 3.51 -4.29 1.15
N HIS A 400 2.23 -4.14 1.46
CA HIS A 400 1.25 -5.23 1.43
C HIS A 400 0.34 -5.17 0.19
N ALA A 401 0.17 -3.98 -0.38
CA ALA A 401 -0.77 -3.71 -1.46
C ALA A 401 -0.44 -4.51 -2.72
N PHE A 402 0.83 -4.58 -3.11
CA PHE A 402 1.28 -5.18 -4.38
C PHE A 402 1.85 -6.59 -4.21
N THR A 403 1.55 -7.25 -3.09
CA THR A 403 1.97 -8.63 -2.84
C THR A 403 0.96 -9.62 -3.45
N PRO A 404 1.38 -10.82 -3.90
CA PRO A 404 0.46 -11.84 -4.40
C PRO A 404 -0.64 -12.24 -3.41
N ALA A 405 -0.37 -12.12 -2.11
CA ALA A 405 -1.31 -12.43 -1.01
C ALA A 405 -2.09 -11.20 -0.50
N GLY A 406 -1.84 -10.01 -1.04
CA GLY A 406 -2.48 -8.78 -0.59
C GLY A 406 -3.97 -8.73 -0.95
N PRO A 407 -4.78 -7.93 -0.23
CA PRO A 407 -6.23 -7.78 -0.47
C PRO A 407 -6.59 -7.13 -1.82
N GLY A 408 -5.63 -6.96 -2.73
CA GLY A 408 -5.82 -6.52 -4.10
C GLY A 408 -6.03 -5.02 -4.24
N VAL A 409 -5.01 -4.31 -4.71
CA VAL A 409 -5.16 -2.92 -5.22
C VAL A 409 -6.24 -2.83 -6.31
N GLY A 410 -6.46 -3.93 -7.03
CA GLY A 410 -7.44 -4.01 -8.11
C GLY A 410 -8.85 -3.67 -7.71
N GLU A 411 -9.34 -4.13 -6.56
CA GLU A 411 -10.73 -3.90 -6.18
C GLU A 411 -11.01 -2.42 -5.92
N ALA A 412 -10.13 -1.75 -5.16
CA ALA A 412 -10.25 -0.34 -4.87
C ALA A 412 -10.17 0.50 -6.15
N PHE A 413 -9.20 0.22 -7.01
CA PHE A 413 -8.97 1.00 -8.24
C PHE A 413 -10.03 0.73 -9.30
N SER A 414 -10.46 -0.52 -9.50
CA SER A 414 -11.54 -0.86 -10.45
C SER A 414 -12.79 -0.02 -10.19
N ARG A 415 -13.21 0.06 -8.92
CA ARG A 415 -14.37 0.86 -8.52
C ARG A 415 -14.11 2.36 -8.65
N CYS A 416 -12.89 2.85 -8.42
CA CYS A 416 -12.55 4.26 -8.72
C CYS A 416 -12.75 4.58 -10.21
N PHE A 417 -12.30 3.69 -11.10
CA PHE A 417 -12.41 3.88 -12.55
C PHE A 417 -13.85 3.73 -13.07
N GLN A 418 -14.70 2.97 -12.39
CA GLN A 418 -16.14 2.90 -12.69
C GLN A 418 -16.87 4.19 -12.32
N VAL A 419 -16.55 4.80 -11.16
CA VAL A 419 -17.21 6.04 -10.71
C VAL A 419 -16.85 7.22 -11.60
N PHE A 420 -15.58 7.31 -11.99
CA PHE A 420 -15.12 8.33 -12.91
C PHE A 420 -14.74 7.67 -14.22
N PRO A 421 -15.69 7.39 -15.13
CA PRO A 421 -15.35 6.87 -16.45
C PRO A 421 -14.45 7.87 -17.21
N ALA A 422 -13.69 7.42 -18.21
CA ALA A 422 -13.06 8.40 -19.10
C ALA A 422 -14.14 9.00 -19.98
N GLN A 423 -13.98 10.27 -20.30
CA GLN A 423 -14.93 10.97 -21.17
C GLN A 423 -14.80 10.54 -22.64
N GLU A 424 -13.62 10.06 -23.08
CA GLU A 424 -13.39 9.54 -24.42
C GLU A 424 -12.51 8.29 -24.36
N HIS A 425 -12.93 7.25 -25.08
CA HIS A 425 -12.19 6.00 -25.23
C HIS A 425 -11.99 5.71 -26.71
N GLN A 426 -10.73 5.49 -27.11
CA GLN A 426 -10.47 4.66 -28.27
C GLN A 426 -10.15 3.26 -27.77
N SER A 427 -10.91 2.28 -28.24
CA SER A 427 -10.68 0.88 -27.92
C SER A 427 -9.76 0.27 -28.97
N TRP A 428 -8.62 -0.24 -28.54
CA TRP A 428 -7.88 -1.23 -29.32
C TRP A 428 -8.40 -2.61 -28.93
N GLN A 429 -8.96 -3.33 -29.91
CA GLN A 429 -9.28 -4.73 -29.73
C GLN A 429 -8.05 -5.56 -30.09
N PRO A 430 -7.47 -6.33 -29.15
CA PRO A 430 -6.40 -7.26 -29.47
C PRO A 430 -6.85 -8.23 -30.57
N PRO A 431 -5.97 -8.58 -31.53
CA PRO A 431 -6.28 -9.57 -32.55
C PRO A 431 -6.88 -10.85 -31.95
N ALA A 432 -7.91 -11.41 -32.60
CA ALA A 432 -8.68 -12.58 -32.14
C ALA A 432 -7.78 -13.76 -31.67
N ARG A 433 -6.62 -13.96 -32.31
CA ARG A 433 -5.64 -15.01 -31.98
C ARG A 433 -5.07 -14.97 -30.56
N TYR A 434 -5.10 -13.82 -29.87
CA TYR A 434 -4.60 -13.70 -28.50
C TYR A 434 -5.65 -14.07 -27.45
N TRP A 435 -6.90 -14.23 -27.89
CA TRP A 435 -7.97 -14.79 -27.08
C TRP A 435 -7.91 -16.30 -27.20
N ARG A 436 -7.68 -16.99 -26.09
CA ARG A 436 -8.12 -18.39 -26.03
C ARG A 436 -9.63 -18.33 -25.97
N SER A 437 -10.32 -18.95 -26.92
CA SER A 437 -11.78 -18.93 -27.03
C SER A 437 -12.46 -19.33 -25.72
N VAL A 438 -12.75 -18.32 -24.90
CA VAL A 438 -13.96 -18.26 -24.07
C VAL A 438 -15.09 -17.64 -24.90
N GLY A 439 -14.76 -17.10 -26.09
CA GLY A 439 -15.68 -16.53 -27.06
C GLY A 439 -16.56 -17.58 -27.73
N GLY A 440 -17.62 -17.96 -27.03
CA GLY A 440 -18.94 -18.23 -27.58
C GLY A 440 -19.96 -17.47 -26.71
N ASP A 441 -21.23 -17.48 -27.09
CA ASP A 441 -22.30 -16.97 -26.23
C ASP A 441 -22.52 -17.83 -24.95
N ASP A 442 -21.72 -18.87 -24.78
CA ASP A 442 -21.92 -19.91 -23.78
C ASP A 442 -21.23 -19.62 -22.45
N LEU A 443 -21.93 -19.93 -21.37
CA LEU A 443 -21.38 -19.96 -20.03
C LEU A 443 -20.35 -21.09 -19.92
N VAL A 444 -19.15 -20.74 -19.46
CA VAL A 444 -18.09 -21.70 -19.17
C VAL A 444 -18.13 -22.07 -17.69
N THR A 445 -18.28 -23.36 -17.41
CA THR A 445 -18.14 -23.87 -16.04
C THR A 445 -16.67 -23.90 -15.62
N LEU A 446 -16.36 -23.19 -14.54
CA LEU A 446 -15.11 -23.27 -13.79
C LEU A 446 -15.32 -24.14 -12.57
N GLY A 447 -14.61 -25.27 -12.51
CA GLY A 447 -14.41 -25.98 -11.25
C GLY A 447 -13.46 -25.22 -10.32
N ARG A 448 -12.93 -25.91 -9.29
CA ARG A 448 -11.91 -25.39 -8.37
C ARG A 448 -10.53 -25.30 -9.05
N ALA A 449 -10.43 -24.52 -10.11
CA ALA A 449 -9.23 -24.39 -10.93
C ALA A 449 -9.03 -22.94 -11.37
N THR A 450 -7.79 -22.62 -11.74
CA THR A 450 -7.46 -21.35 -12.40
C THR A 450 -7.45 -21.56 -13.91
N ARG A 451 -8.10 -20.66 -14.66
CA ARG A 451 -8.14 -20.67 -16.12
C ARG A 451 -7.69 -19.33 -16.67
N THR A 452 -6.73 -19.36 -17.58
CA THR A 452 -6.31 -18.16 -18.33
C THR A 452 -7.29 -17.89 -19.47
N VAL A 453 -7.91 -16.72 -19.48
CA VAL A 453 -8.92 -16.30 -20.47
C VAL A 453 -8.37 -15.32 -21.52
N LEU A 454 -7.32 -14.58 -21.17
CA LEU A 454 -6.53 -13.76 -22.10
C LEU A 454 -5.05 -14.05 -21.87
N ASN A 455 -4.31 -14.24 -22.95
CA ASN A 455 -2.85 -14.39 -22.90
C ASN A 455 -2.22 -13.63 -24.07
N LEU A 456 -1.81 -12.39 -23.82
CA LEU A 456 -0.99 -11.64 -24.75
C LEU A 456 0.47 -12.04 -24.51
N PRO A 457 1.15 -12.70 -25.47
CA PRO A 457 2.55 -13.04 -25.30
C PRO A 457 3.40 -11.77 -25.20
N GLY A 458 4.59 -11.91 -24.61
CA GLY A 458 5.58 -10.84 -24.63
C GLY A 458 5.77 -10.30 -26.05
N GLY A 459 5.84 -8.98 -26.18
CA GLY A 459 6.02 -8.24 -27.42
C GLY A 459 4.71 -7.96 -28.15
N ALA A 460 3.56 -8.46 -27.69
CA ALA A 460 2.25 -8.17 -28.28
C ALA A 460 1.65 -6.82 -27.84
N LEU A 461 2.06 -6.34 -26.66
CA LEU A 461 1.65 -5.04 -26.12
C LEU A 461 2.86 -4.38 -25.47
N ALA A 462 3.19 -3.17 -25.90
CA ALA A 462 4.21 -2.36 -25.23
C ALA A 462 3.55 -1.15 -24.59
N HIS A 463 3.83 -0.87 -23.32
CA HIS A 463 3.20 0.24 -22.64
C HIS A 463 4.05 0.86 -21.53
N SER A 464 3.73 2.09 -21.15
CA SER A 464 4.40 2.84 -20.07
C SER A 464 4.09 2.29 -18.68
N GLY A 465 2.99 1.55 -18.53
CA GLY A 465 2.62 0.90 -17.27
C GLY A 465 1.92 1.80 -16.27
N ASP A 466 1.59 3.02 -16.65
CA ASP A 466 1.08 4.08 -15.78
C ASP A 466 -0.42 4.36 -16.02
N GLY A 467 -1.14 3.34 -16.48
CA GLY A 467 -2.59 3.40 -16.71
C GLY A 467 -3.04 4.01 -18.04
N VAL A 468 -2.13 4.31 -18.98
CA VAL A 468 -2.54 4.60 -20.38
C VAL A 468 -3.30 3.44 -20.98
N ALA A 469 -2.86 2.21 -20.70
CA ALA A 469 -3.53 1.00 -21.10
C ALA A 469 -4.41 0.50 -19.95
N LEU A 470 -5.71 0.48 -20.20
CA LEU A 470 -6.73 -0.06 -19.31
C LEU A 470 -7.31 -1.31 -19.95
N LEU A 471 -7.38 -2.40 -19.20
CA LEU A 471 -8.09 -3.60 -19.60
C LEU A 471 -9.54 -3.49 -19.14
N HIS A 472 -10.44 -3.31 -20.10
CA HIS A 472 -11.88 -3.34 -19.89
C HIS A 472 -12.38 -4.77 -20.10
N ILE A 473 -13.14 -5.31 -19.15
CA ILE A 473 -13.65 -6.68 -19.16
C ILE A 473 -15.14 -6.62 -18.80
N VAL A 474 -15.98 -7.14 -19.70
CA VAL A 474 -17.43 -7.23 -19.53
C VAL A 474 -17.85 -8.69 -19.58
N GLY A 475 -18.75 -9.08 -18.69
CA GLY A 475 -19.24 -10.46 -18.65
C GLY A 475 -20.32 -10.69 -17.61
N GLU A 476 -20.58 -11.97 -17.36
CA GLU A 476 -21.55 -12.45 -16.38
C GLU A 476 -20.91 -13.55 -15.52
N VAL A 477 -21.21 -13.56 -14.22
CA VAL A 477 -20.86 -14.63 -13.29
C VAL A 477 -22.14 -15.22 -12.70
N GLN A 478 -22.25 -16.54 -12.65
CA GLN A 478 -23.35 -17.25 -12.01
C GLN A 478 -22.83 -18.18 -10.90
N ASP A 479 -23.74 -18.52 -9.99
CA ASP A 479 -23.60 -19.51 -8.90
C ASP A 479 -22.66 -19.10 -7.76
N ALA A 480 -21.44 -18.65 -8.04
CA ALA A 480 -20.43 -18.34 -7.02
C ALA A 480 -19.52 -17.16 -7.40
N PRO A 481 -18.94 -16.46 -6.41
CA PRO A 481 -17.98 -15.39 -6.67
C PRO A 481 -16.75 -15.86 -7.45
N LEU A 482 -16.25 -14.99 -8.31
CA LEU A 482 -15.12 -15.24 -9.20
C LEU A 482 -13.97 -14.30 -8.86
N LEU A 483 -12.74 -14.79 -8.83
CA LEU A 483 -11.55 -13.96 -8.69
C LEU A 483 -10.90 -13.76 -10.06
N VAL A 484 -10.93 -12.54 -10.57
CA VAL A 484 -10.20 -12.15 -11.79
C VAL A 484 -8.85 -11.55 -11.40
N SER A 485 -7.78 -12.07 -11.98
CA SER A 485 -6.41 -11.63 -11.75
C SER A 485 -5.77 -11.21 -13.07
N VAL A 486 -5.44 -9.93 -13.22
CA VAL A 486 -4.62 -9.43 -14.32
C VAL A 486 -3.17 -9.54 -13.91
N VAL A 487 -2.42 -10.42 -14.57
CA VAL A 487 -1.02 -10.71 -14.27
C VAL A 487 -0.13 -10.15 -15.37
N HIS A 488 0.83 -9.30 -15.00
CA HIS A 488 1.80 -8.72 -15.92
C HIS A 488 3.13 -8.50 -15.21
N ASP A 489 4.21 -9.06 -15.75
CA ASP A 489 5.58 -8.87 -15.23
C ASP A 489 5.72 -9.06 -13.71
N GLY A 490 5.24 -10.19 -13.20
CA GLY A 490 5.27 -10.50 -11.75
C GLY A 490 4.25 -9.74 -10.90
N MET A 491 3.56 -8.74 -11.44
CA MET A 491 2.42 -8.10 -10.79
C MET A 491 1.12 -8.83 -11.02
N SER A 492 0.23 -8.73 -10.04
CA SER A 492 -1.15 -9.23 -10.13
C SER A 492 -2.12 -8.22 -9.55
N VAL A 493 -3.04 -7.75 -10.38
CA VAL A 493 -4.18 -6.91 -9.98
C VAL A 493 -5.40 -7.83 -9.87
N LYS A 494 -5.94 -7.97 -8.66
CA LYS A 494 -7.04 -8.89 -8.36
C LYS A 494 -8.34 -8.16 -8.09
N VAL A 495 -9.44 -8.68 -8.62
CA VAL A 495 -10.81 -8.23 -8.34
C VAL A 495 -11.70 -9.42 -8.08
N SER A 496 -12.45 -9.38 -6.97
CA SER A 496 -13.52 -10.32 -6.71
C SER A 496 -14.82 -9.83 -7.36
N LEU A 497 -15.39 -10.66 -8.22
CA LEU A 497 -16.67 -10.47 -8.86
C LEU A 497 -17.72 -11.29 -8.12
N GLN A 498 -18.84 -10.66 -7.81
CA GLN A 498 -20.01 -11.35 -7.26
C GLN A 498 -20.88 -11.90 -8.40
N PRO A 499 -21.76 -12.88 -8.15
CA PRO A 499 -22.74 -13.31 -9.14
C PRO A 499 -23.57 -12.14 -9.68
N GLY A 500 -23.79 -12.13 -10.99
CA GLY A 500 -24.43 -11.08 -11.77
C GLY A 500 -23.58 -10.60 -12.95
N ASP A 501 -24.10 -9.59 -13.65
CA ASP A 501 -23.36 -8.89 -14.69
C ASP A 501 -22.21 -8.07 -14.09
N PHE A 502 -21.10 -8.01 -14.80
CA PHE A 502 -19.97 -7.17 -14.43
C PHE A 502 -19.43 -6.37 -15.62
N ASP A 503 -19.01 -5.16 -15.30
CA ASP A 503 -18.29 -4.25 -16.18
C ASP A 503 -17.12 -3.68 -15.37
N ILE A 504 -15.91 -4.20 -15.58
CA ILE A 504 -14.73 -3.79 -14.83
C ILE A 504 -13.66 -3.21 -15.74
N THR A 505 -12.97 -2.19 -15.23
CA THR A 505 -11.82 -1.58 -15.90
C THR A 505 -10.61 -1.66 -14.98
N LEU A 506 -9.55 -2.33 -15.43
CA LEU A 506 -8.34 -2.57 -14.64
C LEU A 506 -7.14 -1.90 -15.31
N PRO A 507 -6.34 -1.12 -14.58
CA PRO A 507 -5.15 -0.52 -15.15
C PRO A 507 -4.06 -1.57 -15.32
N ILE A 508 -3.26 -1.45 -16.38
CA ILE A 508 -2.05 -2.24 -16.53
C ILE A 508 -0.88 -1.46 -15.92
N LEU A 509 -0.35 -1.98 -14.80
CA LEU A 509 0.52 -1.23 -13.89
C LEU A 509 2.02 -1.51 -14.04
N ALA A 510 2.45 -2.44 -14.90
CA ALA A 510 3.88 -2.76 -15.09
C ALA A 510 4.50 -1.95 -16.21
N PRO A 511 5.53 -1.14 -15.95
CA PRO A 511 6.21 -0.43 -17.02
C PRO A 511 6.99 -1.43 -17.87
N GLY A 512 7.04 -1.20 -19.18
CA GLY A 512 8.13 -1.71 -20.00
C GLY A 512 7.73 -2.30 -21.34
N PRO A 513 8.73 -2.53 -22.20
CA PRO A 513 8.58 -3.42 -23.34
C PRO A 513 8.25 -4.81 -22.80
N SER A 514 7.03 -5.31 -23.02
CA SER A 514 6.66 -6.57 -22.38
C SER A 514 7.49 -7.72 -22.98
N SER A 515 8.60 -8.11 -22.35
CA SER A 515 9.12 -9.47 -22.55
C SER A 515 8.22 -10.48 -21.83
N ALA A 516 7.49 -10.02 -20.81
CA ALA A 516 6.51 -10.79 -20.05
C ALA A 516 5.13 -10.81 -20.72
N ALA A 517 4.42 -11.92 -20.62
CA ALA A 517 3.05 -12.02 -21.11
C ALA A 517 2.06 -11.27 -20.20
N LEU A 518 1.11 -10.53 -20.77
CA LEU A 518 -0.08 -10.06 -20.05
C LEU A 518 -1.11 -11.20 -20.04
N ARG A 519 -1.47 -11.66 -18.85
CA ARG A 519 -2.46 -12.72 -18.65
C ARG A 519 -3.64 -12.24 -17.84
N VAL A 520 -4.82 -12.73 -18.18
CA VAL A 520 -6.00 -12.61 -17.33
C VAL A 520 -6.37 -14.00 -16.89
N ASP A 521 -6.18 -14.24 -15.60
CA ASP A 521 -6.50 -15.50 -14.95
C ASP A 521 -7.80 -15.35 -14.18
N VAL A 522 -8.65 -16.36 -14.30
CA VAL A 522 -9.92 -16.45 -13.61
C VAL A 522 -9.87 -17.65 -12.69
N HIS A 523 -10.21 -17.44 -11.42
CA HIS A 523 -10.15 -18.46 -10.38
C HIS A 523 -11.44 -18.49 -9.58
N SER A 524 -11.92 -19.69 -9.24
CA SER A 524 -13.04 -19.88 -8.31
C SER A 524 -12.70 -20.93 -7.26
N THR A 525 -13.13 -20.70 -6.01
CA THR A 525 -13.04 -21.68 -4.92
C THR A 525 -14.22 -22.64 -4.88
N GLN A 526 -15.27 -22.34 -5.64
CA GLN A 526 -16.48 -23.13 -5.80
C GLN A 526 -16.74 -23.36 -7.30
N GLU A 527 -17.69 -24.21 -7.64
CA GLU A 527 -18.13 -24.29 -9.02
C GLU A 527 -18.84 -22.99 -9.38
N ALA A 528 -18.35 -22.30 -10.41
CA ALA A 528 -18.92 -21.05 -10.89
C ALA A 528 -19.04 -21.11 -12.41
N ARG A 529 -20.13 -20.60 -12.96
CA ARG A 529 -20.27 -20.41 -14.40
C ARG A 529 -19.94 -18.97 -14.75
N PHE A 530 -19.15 -18.74 -15.78
CA PHE A 530 -18.82 -17.38 -16.21
C PHE A 530 -18.89 -17.25 -17.72
N LYS A 531 -19.32 -16.09 -18.19
CA LYS A 531 -19.33 -15.70 -19.60
C LYS A 531 -18.52 -14.43 -19.76
N LEU A 532 -17.49 -14.46 -20.61
CA LEU A 532 -16.75 -13.26 -20.99
C LEU A 532 -17.39 -12.70 -22.27
N VAL A 533 -18.12 -11.59 -22.15
CA VAL A 533 -18.80 -10.94 -23.28
C VAL A 533 -17.78 -10.19 -24.14
N SER A 534 -16.92 -9.41 -23.50
CA SER A 534 -15.84 -8.73 -24.21
C SER A 534 -14.69 -8.42 -23.28
N ALA A 535 -13.49 -8.31 -23.85
CA ALA A 535 -12.45 -7.55 -23.21
C ALA A 535 -11.66 -6.75 -24.25
N SER A 536 -11.33 -5.53 -23.90
CA SER A 536 -10.68 -4.58 -24.80
C SER A 536 -9.63 -3.79 -24.07
N LEU A 537 -8.60 -3.37 -24.80
CA LEU A 537 -7.64 -2.43 -24.27
C LEU A 537 -8.13 -1.04 -24.61
N GLN A 538 -8.62 -0.36 -23.59
CA GLN A 538 -8.97 1.03 -23.66
C GLN A 538 -7.73 1.86 -23.41
N HIS A 539 -7.56 2.90 -24.21
CA HIS A 539 -6.72 4.01 -23.83
C HIS A 539 -7.57 5.28 -23.81
N GLN A 540 -7.12 6.27 -23.05
CA GLN A 540 -7.76 7.57 -22.96
C GLN A 540 -6.91 8.56 -23.76
N PRO A 541 -7.06 8.65 -25.10
CA PRO A 541 -6.45 9.73 -25.84
C PRO A 541 -7.21 11.02 -25.50
N VAL A 542 -6.51 12.09 -25.17
CA VAL A 542 -7.14 13.40 -24.97
C VAL A 542 -6.67 14.26 -26.13
N GLY A 543 -7.54 14.47 -27.12
CA GLY A 543 -7.25 15.25 -28.34
C GLY A 543 -6.72 14.42 -29.51
N SER A 544 -7.56 13.97 -30.44
CA SER A 544 -7.08 13.19 -31.58
C SER A 544 -6.49 14.08 -32.69
N GLY A 545 -5.16 14.14 -32.79
CA GLY A 545 -4.48 14.30 -34.07
C GLY A 545 -4.37 12.93 -34.73
N ARG A 546 -5.27 12.59 -35.66
CA ARG A 546 -5.11 11.40 -36.50
C ARG A 546 -4.18 11.76 -37.65
N PHE A 547 -2.91 11.39 -37.51
CA PHE A 547 -1.99 11.42 -38.64
C PHE A 547 -2.06 10.05 -39.30
N LYS A 548 -2.68 9.99 -40.48
CA LYS A 548 -2.61 8.79 -41.31
C LYS A 548 -1.27 8.83 -42.02
N LEU A 549 -0.25 8.20 -41.43
CA LEU A 549 0.97 7.92 -42.19
C LEU A 549 0.61 6.92 -43.29
N SER A 550 0.61 7.40 -44.53
CA SER A 550 0.61 6.55 -45.71
C SER A 550 1.83 5.62 -45.61
N GLN A 551 1.57 4.31 -45.65
CA GLN A 551 2.50 3.18 -45.69
C GLN A 551 3.99 3.59 -45.71
N LEU A 552 4.64 3.56 -44.55
CA LEU A 552 6.11 3.63 -44.47
C LEU A 552 6.65 2.25 -44.84
N GLU A 553 7.31 2.14 -46.00
CA GLU A 553 8.11 0.97 -46.37
C GLU A 553 9.53 1.16 -45.84
N LEU A 554 9.87 0.40 -44.80
CA LEU A 554 11.17 0.47 -44.14
C LEU A 554 12.20 -0.30 -44.96
N GLU A 555 12.84 0.36 -45.91
CA GLU A 555 14.08 -0.13 -46.54
C GLU A 555 15.29 0.33 -45.71
N ASP A 556 15.88 -0.62 -44.98
CA ASP A 556 17.24 -0.65 -44.43
C ASP A 556 17.75 0.44 -43.47
N ARG A 557 17.01 1.52 -43.13
CA ARG A 557 17.30 2.35 -41.94
C ARG A 557 16.22 3.40 -41.65
N THR A 558 15.80 3.44 -40.38
CA THR A 558 15.28 4.59 -39.60
C THR A 558 14.54 5.69 -40.37
N GLU A 559 13.21 5.69 -40.34
CA GLU A 559 12.45 6.84 -40.87
C GLU A 559 12.02 7.84 -39.78
N LEU A 560 12.19 9.12 -40.13
CA LEU A 560 11.67 10.29 -39.44
C LEU A 560 10.17 10.34 -39.62
N VAL A 561 9.40 10.49 -38.55
CA VAL A 561 8.07 11.06 -38.66
C VAL A 561 8.17 12.52 -38.24
N PRO A 562 8.32 13.48 -39.18
CA PRO A 562 8.18 14.88 -38.86
C PRO A 562 6.73 15.13 -38.46
N LEU A 563 6.51 15.58 -37.23
CA LEU A 563 5.21 16.02 -36.76
C LEU A 563 5.20 17.55 -36.82
N ALA A 564 4.06 18.14 -37.17
CA ALA A 564 3.84 19.52 -36.76
C ALA A 564 3.99 19.56 -35.22
N PRO A 565 4.82 20.45 -34.65
CA PRO A 565 5.13 20.41 -33.23
C PRO A 565 3.87 20.36 -32.36
N ILE A 566 3.73 19.29 -31.56
CA ILE A 566 2.55 19.05 -30.72
C ILE A 566 2.91 19.42 -29.29
N LEU A 567 2.29 20.47 -28.74
CA LEU A 567 2.42 20.78 -27.32
C LEU A 567 1.80 19.64 -26.51
N LEU A 568 2.60 18.95 -25.71
CA LEU A 568 2.18 17.83 -24.87
C LEU A 568 1.53 18.35 -23.59
N GLY A 569 0.35 17.83 -23.25
CA GLY A 569 -0.31 18.03 -21.95
C GLY A 569 -0.03 16.87 -20.99
N ARG A 570 -0.47 16.99 -19.73
CA ARG A 570 -0.32 15.95 -18.69
C ARG A 570 -1.02 14.62 -19.00
N ARG A 571 -1.90 14.62 -20.01
CA ARG A 571 -2.66 13.46 -20.48
C ARG A 571 -2.21 12.99 -21.86
N ALA A 572 -1.08 13.48 -22.35
CA ALA A 572 -0.63 13.14 -23.69
C ALA A 572 -0.24 11.65 -23.76
N ALA A 573 -0.69 10.98 -24.81
CA ALA A 573 -0.39 9.57 -25.05
C ALA A 573 -0.12 9.33 -26.54
N LEU A 574 0.74 8.35 -26.79
CA LEU A 574 1.18 7.90 -28.10
C LEU A 574 0.67 6.48 -28.35
N LEU A 575 -0.12 6.31 -29.43
CA LEU A 575 -0.55 5.00 -29.92
C LEU A 575 0.13 4.69 -31.25
N MET A 576 0.89 3.61 -31.29
CA MET A 576 1.44 3.02 -32.52
C MET A 576 0.95 1.58 -32.68
N GLN A 577 0.67 1.18 -33.91
CA GLN A 577 0.31 -0.19 -34.26
C GLN A 577 1.29 -0.73 -35.30
N CYS A 578 1.92 -1.85 -34.99
CA CYS A 578 2.76 -2.57 -35.93
C CYS A 578 1.85 -3.37 -36.88
N LEU A 579 1.70 -2.94 -38.14
CA LEU A 579 0.94 -3.72 -39.12
C LEU A 579 1.76 -4.89 -39.66
N ALA A 580 1.05 -5.87 -40.22
CA ALA A 580 1.56 -7.19 -40.55
C ALA A 580 2.91 -7.19 -41.31
N GLY A 581 3.81 -8.07 -40.86
CA GLY A 581 5.05 -8.46 -41.53
C GLY A 581 5.52 -9.81 -40.98
N ARG A 582 6.51 -10.46 -41.62
CA ARG A 582 7.06 -11.74 -41.15
C ARG A 582 8.09 -11.48 -40.05
N GLY A 583 7.79 -11.90 -38.81
CA GLY A 583 8.72 -11.90 -37.69
C GLY A 583 8.53 -10.75 -36.69
N ALA A 584 9.19 -10.87 -35.55
CA ALA A 584 9.25 -9.83 -34.54
C ALA A 584 10.45 -8.90 -34.78
N LEU A 585 10.26 -7.61 -34.51
CA LEU A 585 11.33 -6.64 -34.44
C LEU A 585 12.15 -6.89 -33.17
N GLN A 586 13.47 -6.91 -33.29
CA GLN A 586 14.39 -7.07 -32.17
C GLN A 586 15.08 -5.72 -31.89
N ASP A 587 15.34 -5.46 -30.60
CA ASP A 587 16.08 -4.28 -30.13
C ASP A 587 15.54 -2.96 -30.70
N VAL A 588 14.22 -2.78 -30.56
CA VAL A 588 13.54 -1.58 -31.04
C VAL A 588 13.86 -0.41 -30.12
N VAL A 589 14.23 0.73 -30.67
CA VAL A 589 14.39 1.98 -29.91
C VAL A 589 13.47 3.03 -30.50
N LEU A 590 12.51 3.48 -29.71
CA LEU A 590 11.69 4.64 -30.02
C LEU A 590 12.34 5.89 -29.45
N GLU A 591 12.68 6.85 -30.31
CA GLU A 591 13.22 8.15 -29.93
C GLU A 591 12.12 9.22 -30.08
N LEU A 592 11.83 9.92 -28.98
CA LEU A 592 10.89 11.04 -28.92
C LEU A 592 11.69 12.33 -28.84
N TRP A 593 11.57 13.18 -29.86
CA TRP A 593 12.29 14.45 -29.96
C TRP A 593 11.39 15.59 -29.51
N LEU A 594 11.80 16.28 -28.45
CA LEU A 594 11.11 17.43 -27.89
C LEU A 594 11.84 18.71 -28.33
N GLU A 595 11.11 19.76 -28.74
CA GLU A 595 11.72 21.05 -29.10
C GLU A 595 12.55 21.60 -27.93
N GLY A 596 13.76 22.07 -28.24
CA GLY A 596 14.69 22.64 -27.28
C GLY A 596 15.48 21.62 -26.45
N GLN A 597 15.35 20.31 -26.72
CA GLN A 597 16.21 19.27 -26.15
C GLN A 597 17.20 18.75 -27.18
N ASP A 598 18.48 18.68 -26.79
CA ASP A 598 19.57 18.20 -27.66
C ASP A 598 19.58 16.68 -27.83
N GLU A 599 19.04 15.95 -26.84
CA GLU A 599 18.95 14.49 -26.85
C GLU A 599 17.49 14.02 -26.87
N PRO A 600 17.15 13.00 -27.69
CA PRO A 600 15.82 12.45 -27.67
C PRO A 600 15.61 11.56 -26.45
N ARG A 601 14.35 11.50 -25.98
CA ARG A 601 13.96 10.48 -25.02
C ARG A 601 13.87 9.13 -25.72
N ARG A 602 14.67 8.17 -25.26
CA ARG A 602 14.72 6.82 -25.84
C ARG A 602 13.92 5.82 -25.01
N ILE A 603 13.07 5.05 -25.68
CA ILE A 603 12.33 3.92 -25.10
C ILE A 603 12.74 2.68 -25.87
N ARG A 604 13.43 1.75 -25.20
CA ARG A 604 13.90 0.51 -25.82
C ARG A 604 12.92 -0.62 -25.58
N PHE A 605 12.71 -1.44 -26.59
CA PHE A 605 11.97 -2.69 -26.53
C PHE A 605 12.87 -3.83 -26.99
N ALA A 606 12.95 -4.89 -26.19
CA ALA A 606 13.69 -6.08 -26.58
C ALA A 606 13.08 -6.71 -27.83
N GLU A 607 11.74 -6.80 -27.88
CA GLU A 607 11.01 -7.40 -28.99
C GLU A 607 9.66 -6.69 -29.22
N LEU A 608 9.26 -6.51 -30.49
CA LEU A 608 7.91 -6.11 -30.89
C LEU A 608 7.36 -7.05 -31.97
N ASN A 609 6.27 -7.75 -31.66
CA ASN A 609 5.67 -8.71 -32.58
C ASN A 609 4.88 -8.04 -33.72
N ALA A 610 4.75 -8.73 -34.85
CA ALA A 610 3.82 -8.32 -35.89
C ALA A 610 2.37 -8.26 -35.35
N GLY A 611 1.70 -7.11 -35.49
CA GLY A 611 0.38 -6.87 -34.90
C GLY A 611 0.41 -6.31 -33.47
N ALA A 612 1.59 -6.00 -32.93
CA ALA A 612 1.72 -5.39 -31.61
C ALA A 612 1.13 -3.97 -31.57
N ALA A 613 0.57 -3.61 -30.42
CA ALA A 613 0.22 -2.24 -30.09
C ALA A 613 1.24 -1.66 -29.11
N VAL A 614 1.62 -0.40 -29.34
CA VAL A 614 2.49 0.38 -28.48
C VAL A 614 1.67 1.55 -27.94
N LEU A 615 1.47 1.58 -26.62
CA LEU A 615 0.66 2.53 -25.87
C LEU A 615 1.54 3.24 -24.84
N LEU A 616 2.09 4.39 -25.18
CA LEU A 616 3.05 5.09 -24.33
C LEU A 616 2.45 6.37 -23.78
N ASP A 617 2.63 6.58 -22.48
CA ASP A 617 2.45 7.88 -21.89
C ASP A 617 3.51 8.87 -22.32
N LEU A 618 3.06 10.10 -22.57
CA LEU A 618 3.90 11.26 -22.79
C LEU A 618 3.61 12.37 -21.77
N GLY A 619 2.72 12.14 -20.78
CA GLY A 619 2.31 13.10 -19.77
C GLY A 619 3.46 13.63 -18.90
N HIS A 620 4.49 12.83 -18.67
CA HIS A 620 5.74 13.27 -18.02
C HIS A 620 6.48 14.39 -18.80
N SER A 621 6.14 14.60 -20.07
CA SER A 621 6.73 15.60 -20.97
C SER A 621 5.76 16.76 -21.20
N ALA A 622 4.77 16.91 -20.32
CA ALA A 622 3.83 18.02 -20.38
C ALA A 622 4.56 19.38 -20.41
N GLY A 623 4.10 20.29 -21.27
CA GLY A 623 4.71 21.59 -21.51
C GLY A 623 5.77 21.60 -22.61
N HIS A 624 6.30 20.44 -23.02
CA HIS A 624 7.20 20.33 -24.16
C HIS A 624 6.44 20.15 -25.48
N ARG A 625 7.07 20.51 -26.60
CA ARG A 625 6.53 20.27 -27.94
C ARG A 625 7.19 19.04 -28.57
N LEU A 626 6.42 18.00 -28.85
CA LEU A 626 6.88 16.84 -29.60
C LEU A 626 7.02 17.22 -31.08
N SER A 627 8.25 17.30 -31.57
CA SER A 627 8.56 17.68 -32.96
C SER A 627 8.72 16.48 -33.87
N ARG A 628 9.21 15.36 -33.33
CA ARG A 628 9.58 14.20 -34.14
C ARG A 628 9.54 12.92 -33.33
N VAL A 629 9.12 11.83 -33.98
CA VAL A 629 9.18 10.47 -33.45
C VAL A 629 10.01 9.62 -34.41
N VAL A 630 10.92 8.82 -33.87
CA VAL A 630 11.83 7.95 -34.65
C VAL A 630 11.76 6.54 -34.09
N LEU A 631 11.57 5.55 -34.96
CA LEU A 631 11.68 4.15 -34.59
C LEU A 631 12.94 3.55 -35.21
N ARG A 632 13.79 2.95 -34.39
CA ARG A 632 14.99 2.19 -34.79
C ARG A 632 14.81 0.73 -34.43
N ALA A 633 15.33 -0.19 -35.24
CA ALA A 633 15.36 -1.62 -34.94
C ALA A 633 16.57 -2.26 -35.65
N GLU A 634 17.05 -3.41 -35.17
CA GLU A 634 18.21 -4.09 -35.77
C GLU A 634 17.91 -4.80 -37.10
N ARG A 635 16.63 -5.10 -37.40
CA ARG A 635 16.21 -5.80 -38.63
C ARG A 635 15.20 -4.98 -39.41
N ALA A 636 15.17 -5.20 -40.75
CA ALA A 636 14.20 -4.59 -41.66
C ALA A 636 12.77 -4.76 -41.11
N ALA A 637 12.04 -3.65 -41.08
CA ALA A 637 10.90 -3.52 -40.20
C ALA A 637 9.57 -3.82 -40.93
N PRO A 638 8.61 -4.47 -40.25
CA PRO A 638 7.22 -4.50 -40.72
C PRO A 638 6.67 -3.08 -40.86
N ARG A 639 5.65 -2.90 -41.70
CA ARG A 639 4.98 -1.59 -41.84
C ARG A 639 4.41 -1.14 -40.49
N VAL A 640 4.94 -0.07 -39.93
CA VAL A 640 4.43 0.52 -38.68
C VAL A 640 3.47 1.65 -39.00
N HIS A 641 2.31 1.63 -38.38
CA HIS A 641 1.32 2.70 -38.49
C HIS A 641 1.25 3.46 -37.16
N LEU A 642 1.67 4.72 -37.19
CA LEU A 642 1.36 5.66 -36.12
C LEU A 642 -0.13 6.01 -36.23
N ALA A 643 -0.93 5.62 -35.25
CA ALA A 643 -2.38 5.82 -35.31
C ALA A 643 -2.78 7.20 -34.77
N SER A 644 -2.14 7.67 -33.70
CA SER A 644 -2.34 9.01 -33.17
C SER A 644 -1.29 9.41 -32.13
N VAL A 645 -1.01 10.72 -32.07
CA VAL A 645 -0.52 11.38 -30.87
C VAL A 645 -1.65 12.25 -30.39
N SER A 646 -2.01 12.11 -29.12
CA SER A 646 -3.06 12.94 -28.51
C SER A 646 -2.49 13.81 -27.41
N SER A 647 -2.89 15.07 -27.39
CA SER A 647 -2.56 16.01 -26.33
C SER A 647 -3.78 16.83 -25.95
N GLY A 648 -4.20 16.70 -24.69
CA GLY A 648 -5.32 17.47 -24.13
C GLY A 648 -4.82 18.82 -23.66
N ALA A 649 -5.49 19.88 -24.10
CA ALA A 649 -5.31 21.23 -23.57
C ALA A 649 -5.77 21.33 -22.11
#